data_AF-A0A024U9B7-F1
#
_entry.id   AF-A0A024U9B7-F1
#
_cell.length_a   1.000
_cell.length_b   1.000
_cell.length_c   1.000
_cell.angle_alpha   90.00
_cell.angle_beta   90.00
_cell.angle_gamma   90.00
#
_symmetry.space_group_name_H-M   'P 1'
#
loop_
_entity.id
_entity.type
_entity.pdbx_description
1 polymer ?
#
loop_
_entity_poly.entity_id
_entity_poly.type
_entity_poly.pdbx_seq_one_letter_code
_entity_poly.pdbx_strand_id
1 'polypeptide(L)'
;MLDSDCEAERGVYIMQERSWVRRQGARANYKYRTVVSRVGCASQRRAATTMPPPNRQKELEAQVEELKGQVEALAKRNAADKAQMQTAIEMEKRLRTQHMTEAAEARAKADELRQVTTTLQQDKDELEIAISAARANEQQILEAYNALDAQLRETYAMYQHLEAHSHTQAATIQKLQDQVDRAAIAETTYQNELATAVTRANELEAQWLQNQSAVDDSCANLRAELADRDERMKAHKLEHQSQLLELEATLERVQAELTASKTLAGNLEKELSAVHHTSDRDAASAAIKELQEEVFKTSTALVAQGETLLTLTEAHKKVKLALQVAKKDVSDARALLLRGISGPDVDVSLYQHVRLEELVRLRLKAEIDMEAVLEGDCGGSDGTEAEIQSDLGLGMGSLGKLEREMRLLRSRNKRLSDRAVDLEKELSTAVAAMDDVKALKEKTAELAGRQRTEKELRTRTDAALVEANEKIVALSEHIEKLMVHLKHEAAAKAKAQDALKAVEAERRELIDASTSLTKKTNAKDRVISELQQGSKILEDQLRLMDEKYIELRNKLDWSRTTSQKESRRLQHELNTLRCKWQLAMDTGQLPTEQVAKKMATLSSSASESKVSNNRESSPPSNTASSRDGARSPPPPKRATFDIPKLPQPASEDGTPWSDAKLGMLQKQLDHTHHHTRT
;
A
#
# COMPACT_ATOMS: atom_id res chain seq x y z
N MET A 1 -21.59 -30.81 22.51
CA MET A 1 -20.52 -31.36 23.37
C MET A 1 -20.78 -30.72 24.71
N LEU A 2 -21.63 -31.35 25.53
CA LEU A 2 -21.37 -32.57 26.35
C LEU A 2 -20.69 -32.16 27.65
N ASP A 3 -21.18 -32.74 28.75
CA ASP A 3 -20.83 -32.51 30.16
C ASP A 3 -21.25 -31.10 30.66
N SER A 4 -22.09 -30.93 31.70
CA SER A 4 -22.74 -31.92 32.58
C SER A 4 -24.10 -31.45 33.12
N ASP A 5 -25.19 -32.13 32.74
CA ASP A 5 -26.48 -32.10 33.47
C ASP A 5 -26.50 -33.24 34.50
N CYS A 6 -26.05 -33.00 35.75
CA CYS A 6 -26.00 -34.06 36.75
C CYS A 6 -25.96 -33.56 38.22
N GLU A 7 -27.08 -33.05 38.75
CA GLU A 7 -27.42 -33.28 40.17
C GLU A 7 -28.95 -33.19 40.40
N ALA A 8 -29.62 -34.32 40.16
CA ALA A 8 -30.99 -34.57 40.62
C ALA A 8 -30.98 -35.36 41.94
N GLU A 9 -32.18 -35.51 42.54
CA GLU A 9 -32.47 -36.48 43.60
C GLU A 9 -31.71 -36.38 44.93
N ARG A 10 -32.19 -35.50 45.83
CA ARG A 10 -32.12 -35.80 47.28
C ARG A 10 -33.46 -35.54 47.99
N GLY A 11 -34.09 -36.61 48.48
CA GLY A 11 -34.58 -36.60 49.87
C GLY A 11 -36.07 -36.43 50.16
N VAL A 12 -37.00 -36.50 49.20
CA VAL A 12 -38.45 -36.60 49.53
C VAL A 12 -38.78 -38.03 49.97
N TYR A 13 -38.38 -38.42 51.20
CA TYR A 13 -38.83 -39.68 51.82
C TYR A 13 -38.57 -39.77 53.34
N ILE A 14 -39.46 -39.19 54.17
CA ILE A 14 -39.73 -39.71 55.52
C ILE A 14 -41.26 -39.78 55.73
N MET A 15 -41.76 -41.01 55.80
CA MET A 15 -43.10 -41.37 56.28
C MET A 15 -43.30 -40.81 57.71
N GLN A 16 -44.44 -40.25 58.10
CA GLN A 16 -45.78 -40.84 58.06
C GLN A 16 -45.88 -42.22 58.74
N GLU A 17 -45.52 -42.31 60.03
CA GLU A 17 -46.05 -43.39 60.87
C GLU A 17 -46.31 -42.92 62.32
N ARG A 18 -47.17 -43.69 63.03
CA ARG A 18 -47.45 -43.64 64.48
C ARG A 18 -48.36 -42.53 65.00
N SER A 19 -49.61 -42.59 64.53
CA SER A 19 -50.72 -42.51 65.49
C SER A 19 -50.81 -43.80 66.34
N TRP A 20 -51.76 -43.86 67.28
CA TRP A 20 -52.21 -45.09 67.97
C TRP A 20 -51.24 -45.80 68.95
N VAL A 21 -51.33 -45.40 70.22
CA VAL A 21 -51.48 -46.39 71.31
C VAL A 21 -52.71 -46.07 72.16
N ARG A 22 -53.51 -47.11 72.41
CA ARG A 22 -54.66 -47.23 73.33
C ARG A 22 -54.43 -46.49 74.66
N ARG A 23 -55.39 -45.83 75.31
CA ARG A 23 -56.86 -46.00 75.40
C ARG A 23 -57.34 -47.40 75.86
N GLN A 24 -57.12 -47.69 77.14
CA GLN A 24 -58.14 -48.29 78.03
C GLN A 24 -58.42 -47.23 79.13
N GLY A 25 -59.55 -47.16 79.85
CA GLY A 25 -60.70 -48.05 80.05
C GLY A 25 -61.08 -47.90 81.53
N ALA A 26 -62.04 -47.08 81.95
CA ALA A 26 -63.50 -47.11 81.71
C ALA A 26 -64.22 -48.29 82.39
N ARG A 27 -65.15 -47.98 83.33
CA ARG A 27 -65.92 -48.90 84.21
C ARG A 27 -65.07 -49.53 85.35
N ALA A 28 -65.60 -49.96 86.50
CA ALA A 28 -66.95 -49.89 87.10
C ALA A 28 -66.81 -49.87 88.66
N ASN A 29 -67.57 -49.09 89.43
CA ASN A 29 -68.94 -49.38 89.93
C ASN A 29 -69.07 -50.54 90.95
N TYR A 30 -68.74 -50.25 92.21
CA TYR A 30 -69.23 -50.87 93.46
C TYR A 30 -69.18 -49.73 94.52
N LYS A 31 -70.19 -49.35 95.32
CA LYS A 31 -71.43 -49.99 95.84
C LYS A 31 -71.17 -51.05 96.91
N TYR A 32 -72.01 -51.05 97.95
CA TYR A 32 -71.78 -51.55 99.33
C TYR A 32 -70.85 -50.64 100.19
N ARG A 33 -71.05 -50.48 101.52
CA ARG A 33 -72.09 -51.05 102.40
C ARG A 33 -72.51 -50.10 103.52
N THR A 34 -73.80 -50.08 103.84
CA THR A 34 -74.37 -49.41 105.03
C THR A 34 -74.30 -50.33 106.25
N VAL A 35 -73.76 -49.82 107.38
CA VAL A 35 -73.84 -50.37 108.76
C VAL A 35 -73.73 -49.13 109.67
N VAL A 36 -74.76 -48.55 110.29
CA VAL A 36 -75.86 -49.09 111.12
C VAL A 36 -75.37 -50.08 112.17
N SER A 37 -74.88 -49.54 113.29
CA SER A 37 -74.84 -50.23 114.59
C SER A 37 -75.46 -49.33 115.64
N ARG A 38 -76.78 -49.44 115.78
CA ARG A 38 -77.59 -48.80 116.83
C ARG A 38 -77.81 -49.83 117.93
N VAL A 39 -77.12 -49.70 119.07
CA VAL A 39 -77.34 -50.55 120.24
C VAL A 39 -77.90 -49.71 121.38
N GLY A 40 -79.05 -50.12 121.91
CA GLY A 40 -79.68 -49.49 123.06
C GLY A 40 -80.67 -50.44 123.73
N CYS A 41 -80.33 -50.86 124.94
CA CYS A 41 -81.17 -51.44 126.00
C CYS A 41 -80.40 -51.18 127.32
N ALA A 42 -80.99 -50.79 128.44
CA ALA A 42 -82.09 -51.42 129.19
C ALA A 42 -81.65 -52.78 129.80
N SER A 43 -81.98 -53.14 131.05
CA SER A 43 -82.91 -52.52 132.01
C SER A 43 -82.71 -53.10 133.44
N GLN A 44 -83.36 -52.50 134.45
CA GLN A 44 -83.85 -53.18 135.69
C GLN A 44 -82.77 -53.66 136.72
N ARG A 45 -83.05 -53.96 138.02
CA ARG A 45 -84.27 -53.95 138.87
C ARG A 45 -83.90 -53.96 140.38
N ARG A 46 -84.67 -53.25 141.25
CA ARG A 46 -85.16 -53.63 142.63
C ARG A 46 -84.13 -54.08 143.73
N ALA A 47 -84.44 -54.13 145.04
CA ALA A 47 -85.40 -53.41 145.91
C ALA A 47 -85.14 -53.64 147.43
N ALA A 48 -85.55 -52.66 148.26
CA ALA A 48 -86.25 -52.75 149.56
C ALA A 48 -85.67 -53.44 150.84
N THR A 49 -85.66 -52.64 151.93
CA THR A 49 -86.07 -52.91 153.35
C THR A 49 -85.48 -54.06 154.20
N THR A 50 -84.95 -53.69 155.39
CA THR A 50 -85.34 -54.25 156.72
C THR A 50 -84.93 -53.33 157.90
N MET A 51 -85.57 -53.50 159.07
CA MET A 51 -85.37 -52.85 160.39
C MET A 51 -85.43 -53.95 161.50
N PRO A 52 -85.14 -53.72 162.80
CA PRO A 52 -84.63 -52.53 163.51
C PRO A 52 -83.15 -52.81 163.94
N PRO A 53 -82.67 -53.03 165.22
CA PRO A 53 -83.02 -52.65 166.61
C PRO A 53 -82.00 -51.63 167.24
N PRO A 54 -82.06 -51.25 168.54
CA PRO A 54 -81.47 -49.98 169.03
C PRO A 54 -80.31 -50.04 170.05
N ASN A 55 -79.19 -49.36 169.76
CA ASN A 55 -78.32 -48.70 170.76
C ASN A 55 -77.26 -47.79 170.07
N ARG A 56 -77.71 -46.91 169.16
CA ARG A 56 -76.87 -46.35 168.10
C ARG A 56 -77.06 -44.84 167.90
N GLN A 57 -76.28 -44.02 168.61
CA GLN A 57 -76.32 -42.55 168.45
C GLN A 57 -74.95 -41.85 168.44
N LYS A 58 -73.93 -42.33 169.17
CA LYS A 58 -72.58 -41.73 169.17
C LYS A 58 -71.65 -42.20 168.03
N GLU A 59 -71.99 -43.27 167.32
CA GLU A 59 -71.14 -43.88 166.29
C GLU A 59 -71.46 -43.37 164.87
N LEU A 60 -72.69 -42.89 164.65
CA LEU A 60 -73.14 -42.38 163.35
C LEU A 60 -72.58 -40.98 163.03
N GLU A 61 -72.31 -40.16 164.04
CA GLU A 61 -71.75 -38.81 163.86
C GLU A 61 -70.33 -38.88 163.27
N ALA A 62 -69.52 -39.86 163.69
CA ALA A 62 -68.19 -40.11 163.11
C ALA A 62 -68.26 -40.54 161.63
N GLN A 63 -69.20 -41.43 161.28
CA GLN A 63 -69.36 -41.92 159.91
C GLN A 63 -69.85 -40.84 158.93
N VAL A 64 -70.63 -39.86 159.40
CA VAL A 64 -71.03 -38.69 158.60
C VAL A 64 -69.84 -37.79 158.29
N GLU A 65 -68.96 -37.53 159.27
CA GLU A 65 -67.82 -36.63 159.06
C GLU A 65 -66.72 -37.27 158.21
N GLU A 66 -66.51 -38.58 158.31
CA GLU A 66 -65.62 -39.30 157.39
C GLU A 66 -66.14 -39.24 155.94
N LEU A 67 -67.44 -39.44 155.72
CA LEU A 67 -68.05 -39.33 154.40
C LEU A 67 -67.98 -37.90 153.83
N LYS A 68 -68.12 -36.86 154.64
CA LYS A 68 -67.83 -35.47 154.21
C LYS A 68 -66.38 -35.31 153.77
N GLY A 69 -65.42 -35.84 154.54
CA GLY A 69 -64.00 -35.83 154.19
C GLY A 69 -63.71 -36.52 152.85
N GLN A 70 -64.36 -37.67 152.60
CA GLN A 70 -64.27 -38.37 151.31
C GLN A 70 -64.91 -37.57 150.17
N VAL A 71 -66.05 -36.91 150.38
CA VAL A 71 -66.70 -36.03 149.39
C VAL A 71 -65.84 -34.80 149.09
N GLU A 72 -65.22 -34.16 150.09
CA GLU A 72 -64.27 -33.07 149.87
C GLU A 72 -63.01 -33.51 149.13
N ALA A 73 -62.46 -34.69 149.45
CA ALA A 73 -61.33 -35.27 148.74
C ALA A 73 -61.68 -35.54 147.26
N LEU A 74 -62.88 -36.07 146.99
CA LEU A 74 -63.40 -36.26 145.63
C LEU A 74 -63.69 -34.92 144.93
N ALA A 75 -64.14 -33.88 145.63
CA ALA A 75 -64.33 -32.54 145.07
C ALA A 75 -62.99 -31.89 144.69
N LYS A 76 -61.99 -31.97 145.59
CA LYS A 76 -60.61 -31.50 145.33
C LYS A 76 -59.96 -32.28 144.19
N ARG A 77 -60.20 -33.60 144.10
CA ARG A 77 -59.74 -34.43 142.98
C ARG A 77 -60.41 -34.05 141.66
N ASN A 78 -61.74 -33.93 141.62
CA ASN A 78 -62.46 -33.43 140.43
C ASN A 78 -62.04 -32.01 140.02
N ALA A 79 -61.66 -31.15 140.96
CA ALA A 79 -61.12 -29.82 140.66
C ALA A 79 -59.71 -29.91 140.04
N ALA A 80 -58.85 -30.79 140.56
CA ALA A 80 -57.53 -31.06 139.99
C ALA A 80 -57.62 -31.71 138.60
N ASP A 81 -58.48 -32.71 138.43
CA ASP A 81 -58.73 -33.39 137.15
C ASP A 81 -59.30 -32.41 136.11
N LYS A 82 -60.21 -31.51 136.51
CA LYS A 82 -60.68 -30.40 135.66
C LYS A 82 -59.56 -29.42 135.32
N ALA A 83 -58.69 -29.07 136.26
CA ALA A 83 -57.55 -28.18 136.00
C ALA A 83 -56.53 -28.83 135.05
N GLN A 84 -56.27 -30.13 135.17
CA GLN A 84 -55.45 -30.91 134.23
C GLN A 84 -56.12 -31.01 132.84
N MET A 85 -57.43 -31.22 132.78
CA MET A 85 -58.15 -31.21 131.50
C MET A 85 -58.15 -29.81 130.86
N GLN A 86 -58.29 -28.75 131.64
CA GLN A 86 -58.22 -27.35 131.18
C GLN A 86 -56.84 -27.04 130.60
N THR A 87 -55.75 -27.39 131.30
CA THR A 87 -54.38 -27.19 130.80
C THR A 87 -54.05 -28.08 129.61
N ALA A 88 -54.56 -29.32 129.56
CA ALA A 88 -54.44 -30.19 128.39
C ALA A 88 -55.14 -29.58 127.16
N ILE A 89 -56.37 -29.05 127.32
CA ILE A 89 -57.11 -28.33 126.26
C ILE A 89 -56.36 -27.06 125.83
N GLU A 90 -55.74 -26.33 126.75
CA GLU A 90 -54.92 -25.17 126.39
C GLU A 90 -53.63 -25.54 125.67
N MET A 91 -52.94 -26.62 126.07
CA MET A 91 -51.78 -27.13 125.33
C MET A 91 -52.18 -27.63 123.95
N GLU A 92 -53.28 -28.39 123.83
CA GLU A 92 -53.79 -28.83 122.53
C GLU A 92 -54.17 -27.63 121.65
N LYS A 93 -54.81 -26.60 122.22
CA LYS A 93 -55.13 -25.36 121.50
C LYS A 93 -53.87 -24.65 121.02
N ARG A 94 -52.81 -24.57 121.86
CA ARG A 94 -51.50 -23.99 121.49
C ARG A 94 -50.83 -24.79 120.37
N LEU A 95 -50.81 -26.13 120.45
CA LEU A 95 -50.28 -27.01 119.41
C LEU A 95 -51.07 -26.89 118.10
N ARG A 96 -52.41 -26.83 118.16
CA ARG A 96 -53.26 -26.59 116.99
C ARG A 96 -53.00 -25.21 116.37
N THR A 97 -52.81 -24.15 117.17
CA THR A 97 -52.42 -22.84 116.62
C THR A 97 -51.00 -22.87 116.02
N GLN A 98 -50.05 -23.56 116.66
CA GLN A 98 -48.69 -23.73 116.16
C GLN A 98 -48.67 -24.47 114.81
N HIS A 99 -49.37 -25.61 114.70
CA HIS A 99 -49.47 -26.34 113.44
C HIS A 99 -50.23 -25.56 112.36
N MET A 100 -51.19 -24.69 112.73
CA MET A 100 -51.84 -23.78 111.78
C MET A 100 -50.90 -22.66 111.31
N THR A 101 -50.02 -22.13 112.17
CA THR A 101 -48.99 -21.16 111.75
C THR A 101 -47.88 -21.83 110.93
N GLU A 102 -47.41 -23.01 111.32
CA GLU A 102 -46.44 -23.82 110.56
C GLU A 102 -46.99 -24.17 109.16
N ALA A 103 -48.27 -24.56 109.07
CA ALA A 103 -48.94 -24.83 107.79
C ALA A 103 -49.19 -23.56 106.96
N ALA A 104 -49.41 -22.41 107.59
CA ALA A 104 -49.53 -21.13 106.89
C ALA A 104 -48.17 -20.66 106.35
N GLU A 105 -47.10 -20.77 107.13
CA GLU A 105 -45.73 -20.49 106.69
C GLU A 105 -45.28 -21.45 105.59
N ALA A 106 -45.58 -22.75 105.71
CA ALA A 106 -45.25 -23.73 104.68
C ALA A 106 -45.97 -23.43 103.35
N ARG A 107 -47.22 -22.93 103.41
CA ARG A 107 -47.93 -22.44 102.21
C ARG A 107 -47.30 -21.17 101.65
N ALA A 108 -47.00 -20.19 102.49
CA ALA A 108 -46.34 -18.95 102.05
C ALA A 108 -45.00 -19.24 101.36
N LYS A 109 -44.15 -20.09 101.95
CA LYS A 109 -42.88 -20.56 101.38
C LYS A 109 -43.09 -21.36 100.08
N ALA A 110 -44.15 -22.17 99.98
CA ALA A 110 -44.47 -22.89 98.75
C ALA A 110 -44.97 -21.98 97.61
N ASP A 111 -45.71 -20.92 97.94
CA ASP A 111 -46.20 -19.94 96.95
C ASP A 111 -45.11 -18.93 96.55
N GLU A 112 -44.19 -18.58 97.46
CA GLU A 112 -42.94 -17.87 97.15
C GLU A 112 -42.04 -18.69 96.21
N LEU A 113 -41.80 -19.97 96.52
CA LEU A 113 -41.05 -20.88 95.63
C LEU A 113 -41.73 -21.03 94.26
N ARG A 114 -43.07 -21.08 94.21
CA ARG A 114 -43.83 -21.06 92.94
C ARG A 114 -43.56 -19.79 92.15
N GLN A 115 -43.66 -18.61 92.78
CA GLN A 115 -43.37 -17.34 92.12
C GLN A 115 -41.95 -17.32 91.54
N VAL A 116 -40.95 -17.73 92.32
CA VAL A 116 -39.56 -17.85 91.86
C VAL A 116 -39.42 -18.85 90.69
N THR A 117 -40.10 -20.01 90.73
CA THR A 117 -40.07 -20.93 89.58
C THR A 117 -40.79 -20.38 88.35
N THR A 118 -41.83 -19.55 88.50
CA THR A 118 -42.50 -18.92 87.36
C THR A 118 -41.67 -17.79 86.76
N THR A 119 -40.96 -16.98 87.56
CA THR A 119 -40.05 -15.96 87.02
C THR A 119 -38.85 -16.61 86.35
N LEU A 120 -38.21 -17.62 86.97
CA LEU A 120 -37.09 -18.34 86.35
C LEU A 120 -37.49 -19.06 85.05
N GLN A 121 -38.75 -19.50 84.92
CA GLN A 121 -39.27 -20.05 83.66
C GLN A 121 -39.50 -18.94 82.62
N GLN A 122 -40.00 -17.77 83.01
CA GLN A 122 -40.11 -16.60 82.12
C GLN A 122 -38.73 -16.11 81.66
N ASP A 123 -37.79 -15.91 82.57
CA ASP A 123 -36.40 -15.55 82.29
C ASP A 123 -35.75 -16.54 81.31
N LYS A 124 -36.00 -17.84 81.51
CA LYS A 124 -35.53 -18.91 80.60
C LYS A 124 -36.16 -18.78 79.21
N ASP A 125 -37.47 -18.60 79.12
CA ASP A 125 -38.16 -18.54 77.83
C ASP A 125 -37.80 -17.26 77.06
N GLU A 126 -37.59 -16.14 77.76
CA GLU A 126 -37.02 -14.90 77.18
C GLU A 126 -35.58 -15.10 76.68
N LEU A 127 -34.74 -15.84 77.42
CA LEU A 127 -33.38 -16.19 76.97
C LEU A 127 -33.38 -17.16 75.78
N GLU A 128 -34.29 -18.13 75.71
CA GLU A 128 -34.42 -19.02 74.54
C GLU A 128 -34.89 -18.24 73.30
N ILE A 129 -35.82 -17.28 73.46
CA ILE A 129 -36.20 -16.33 72.40
C ILE A 129 -34.99 -15.48 71.98
N ALA A 130 -34.25 -14.89 72.91
CA ALA A 130 -33.08 -14.06 72.62
C ALA A 130 -31.97 -14.83 71.88
N ILE A 131 -31.71 -16.09 72.26
CA ILE A 131 -30.77 -16.99 71.57
C ILE A 131 -31.26 -17.32 70.16
N SER A 132 -32.57 -17.53 69.97
CA SER A 132 -33.13 -17.78 68.63
C SER A 132 -32.99 -16.56 67.71
N ALA A 133 -33.23 -15.35 68.22
CA ALA A 133 -33.06 -14.09 67.50
C ALA A 133 -31.58 -13.80 67.18
N ALA A 134 -30.66 -14.06 68.12
CA ALA A 134 -29.22 -13.93 67.89
C ALA A 134 -28.73 -14.84 66.76
N ARG A 135 -29.18 -16.11 66.72
CA ARG A 135 -28.86 -17.05 65.64
C ARG A 135 -29.46 -16.64 64.30
N ALA A 136 -30.68 -16.11 64.29
CA ALA A 136 -31.30 -15.59 63.06
C ALA A 136 -30.50 -14.38 62.50
N ASN A 137 -30.04 -13.48 63.36
CA ASN A 137 -29.18 -12.36 62.96
C ASN A 137 -27.80 -12.84 62.47
N GLU A 138 -27.19 -13.82 63.14
CA GLU A 138 -25.93 -14.45 62.71
C GLU A 138 -26.07 -15.08 61.32
N GLN A 139 -27.16 -15.82 61.08
CA GLN A 139 -27.44 -16.39 59.75
C GLN A 139 -27.64 -15.29 58.69
N GLN A 140 -28.39 -14.23 58.98
CA GLN A 140 -28.57 -13.10 58.04
C GLN A 140 -27.24 -12.40 57.70
N ILE A 141 -26.32 -12.28 58.67
CA ILE A 141 -24.98 -11.72 58.45
C ILE A 141 -24.14 -12.65 57.55
N LEU A 142 -24.23 -13.97 57.73
CA LEU A 142 -23.56 -14.95 56.87
C LEU A 142 -24.14 -14.96 55.44
N GLU A 143 -25.46 -14.87 55.30
CA GLU A 143 -26.13 -14.76 54.00
C GLU A 143 -25.74 -13.47 53.27
N ALA A 144 -25.68 -12.34 53.97
CA ALA A 144 -25.20 -11.06 53.43
C ALA A 144 -23.71 -11.10 53.04
N TYR A 145 -22.86 -11.76 53.83
CA TYR A 145 -21.44 -11.94 53.51
C TYR A 145 -21.25 -12.80 52.25
N ASN A 146 -21.99 -13.92 52.14
CA ASN A 146 -21.96 -14.79 50.96
C ASN A 146 -22.47 -14.08 49.70
N ALA A 147 -23.49 -13.22 49.83
CA ALA A 147 -23.97 -12.39 48.72
C ALA A 147 -22.92 -11.36 48.26
N LEU A 148 -22.19 -10.74 49.19
CA LEU A 148 -21.10 -9.80 48.89
C LEU A 148 -19.89 -10.50 48.22
N ASP A 149 -19.52 -11.69 48.71
CA ASP A 149 -18.49 -12.55 48.13
C ASP A 149 -18.86 -13.00 46.70
N ALA A 150 -20.13 -13.33 46.45
CA ALA A 150 -20.63 -13.61 45.10
C ALA A 150 -20.52 -12.39 44.16
N GLN A 151 -20.93 -11.19 44.62
CA GLN A 151 -20.78 -9.95 43.85
C GLN A 151 -19.30 -9.58 43.59
N LEU A 152 -18.41 -9.86 44.54
CA LEU A 152 -16.97 -9.67 44.37
C LEU A 152 -16.38 -10.61 43.30
N ARG A 153 -16.85 -11.87 43.24
CA ARG A 153 -16.47 -12.81 42.16
C ARG A 153 -17.03 -12.39 40.80
N GLU A 154 -18.28 -11.94 40.73
CA GLU A 154 -18.90 -11.47 39.49
C GLU A 154 -18.17 -10.24 38.93
N THR A 155 -17.91 -9.23 39.77
CA THR A 155 -17.18 -8.03 39.38
C THR A 155 -15.72 -8.32 39.00
N TYR A 156 -15.06 -9.29 39.65
CA TYR A 156 -13.73 -9.75 39.25
C TYR A 156 -13.73 -10.49 37.90
N ALA A 157 -14.75 -11.32 37.62
CA ALA A 157 -14.91 -11.97 36.31
C ALA A 157 -15.21 -10.95 35.19
N MET A 158 -16.02 -9.92 35.47
CA MET A 158 -16.22 -8.79 34.55
C MET A 158 -14.92 -8.02 34.29
N TYR A 159 -14.08 -7.83 35.31
CA TYR A 159 -12.76 -7.19 35.17
C TYR A 159 -11.83 -8.02 34.26
N GLN A 160 -11.71 -9.33 34.50
CA GLN A 160 -10.92 -10.22 33.63
C GLN A 160 -11.43 -10.22 32.18
N HIS A 161 -12.74 -10.15 31.95
CA HIS A 161 -13.31 -10.03 30.60
C HIS A 161 -12.95 -8.68 29.94
N LEU A 162 -12.95 -7.58 30.69
CA LEU A 162 -12.51 -6.26 30.22
C LEU A 162 -11.00 -6.22 29.93
N GLU A 163 -10.17 -6.87 30.76
CA GLU A 163 -8.74 -7.03 30.48
C GLU A 163 -8.51 -7.85 29.20
N ALA A 164 -9.19 -8.98 29.05
CA ALA A 164 -9.09 -9.81 27.84
C ALA A 164 -9.51 -9.04 26.58
N HIS A 165 -10.61 -8.27 26.65
CA HIS A 165 -11.06 -7.39 25.56
C HIS A 165 -10.02 -6.28 25.25
N SER A 166 -9.43 -5.67 26.28
CA SER A 166 -8.36 -4.68 26.11
C SER A 166 -7.14 -5.27 25.40
N HIS A 167 -6.72 -6.48 25.77
CA HIS A 167 -5.63 -7.20 25.10
C HIS A 167 -5.96 -7.55 23.63
N THR A 168 -7.19 -7.97 23.30
CA THR A 168 -7.57 -8.21 21.90
C THR A 168 -7.62 -6.91 21.10
N GLN A 169 -8.09 -5.80 21.69
CA GLN A 169 -8.05 -4.48 21.05
C GLN A 169 -6.62 -4.02 20.79
N ALA A 170 -5.72 -4.11 21.77
CA ALA A 170 -4.29 -3.81 21.60
C ALA A 170 -3.65 -4.65 20.48
N ALA A 171 -3.97 -5.95 20.42
CA ALA A 171 -3.50 -6.83 19.36
C ALA A 171 -4.08 -6.49 17.96
N THR A 172 -5.30 -5.94 17.87
CA THR A 172 -5.83 -5.42 16.60
C THR A 172 -5.19 -4.08 16.19
N ILE A 173 -4.92 -3.19 17.15
CA ILE A 173 -4.21 -1.93 16.91
C ILE A 173 -2.81 -2.21 16.36
N GLN A 174 -2.05 -3.13 16.98
CA GLN A 174 -0.73 -3.53 16.48
C GLN A 174 -0.82 -4.08 15.05
N LYS A 175 -1.79 -4.96 14.75
CA LYS A 175 -1.97 -5.50 13.38
C LYS A 175 -2.32 -4.43 12.33
N LEU A 176 -3.04 -3.38 12.71
CA LEU A 176 -3.33 -2.25 11.82
C LEU A 176 -2.09 -1.36 11.64
N GLN A 177 -1.29 -1.17 12.69
CA GLN A 177 -0.03 -0.42 12.62
C GLN A 177 1.01 -1.17 11.74
N ASP A 178 1.17 -2.48 11.93
CA ASP A 178 1.95 -3.36 11.05
C ASP A 178 1.52 -3.29 9.57
N GLN A 179 0.24 -2.99 9.28
CA GLN A 179 -0.28 -2.82 7.92
C GLN A 179 0.02 -1.43 7.36
N VAL A 180 -0.09 -0.37 8.18
CA VAL A 180 0.29 1.00 7.80
C VAL A 180 1.78 1.09 7.50
N ASP A 181 2.63 0.49 8.33
CA ASP A 181 4.09 0.49 8.12
C ASP A 181 4.47 -0.23 6.81
N ARG A 182 3.81 -1.36 6.50
CA ARG A 182 3.96 -2.04 5.20
C ARG A 182 3.47 -1.21 4.02
N ALA A 183 2.39 -0.46 4.18
CA ALA A 183 1.87 0.44 3.15
C ALA A 183 2.84 1.61 2.89
N ALA A 184 3.44 2.18 3.92
CA ALA A 184 4.46 3.23 3.80
C ALA A 184 5.75 2.71 3.12
N ILE A 185 6.17 1.47 3.42
CA ILE A 185 7.28 0.82 2.71
C ILE A 185 6.92 0.61 1.22
N ALA A 186 5.70 0.14 0.91
CA ALA A 186 5.25 -0.04 -0.46
C ALA A 186 5.17 1.29 -1.24
N GLU A 187 4.66 2.36 -0.61
CA GLU A 187 4.60 3.69 -1.20
C GLU A 187 6.01 4.25 -1.48
N THR A 188 6.93 4.16 -0.51
CA THR A 188 8.31 4.64 -0.71
C THR A 188 9.06 3.82 -1.77
N THR A 189 8.82 2.51 -1.90
CA THR A 189 9.35 1.75 -3.05
C THR A 189 8.76 2.21 -4.38
N TYR A 190 7.45 2.47 -4.46
CA TYR A 190 6.81 2.95 -5.69
C TYR A 190 7.27 4.36 -6.08
N GLN A 191 7.47 5.27 -5.10
CA GLN A 191 8.04 6.59 -5.35
C GLN A 191 9.49 6.51 -5.87
N ASN A 192 10.30 5.58 -5.36
CA ASN A 192 11.65 5.32 -5.88
C ASN A 192 11.63 4.74 -7.29
N GLU A 193 10.76 3.76 -7.58
CA GLU A 193 10.58 3.21 -8.93
C GLU A 193 10.16 4.30 -9.92
N LEU A 194 9.17 5.12 -9.57
CA LEU A 194 8.72 6.25 -10.37
C LEU A 194 9.84 7.27 -10.62
N ALA A 195 10.66 7.58 -9.61
CA ALA A 195 11.82 8.45 -9.78
C ALA A 195 12.84 7.87 -10.77
N THR A 196 13.16 6.57 -10.69
CA THR A 196 14.08 5.92 -11.65
C THR A 196 13.49 5.80 -13.06
N ALA A 197 12.17 5.70 -13.20
CA ALA A 197 11.49 5.74 -14.49
C ALA A 197 11.59 7.15 -15.12
N VAL A 198 11.41 8.21 -14.31
CA VAL A 198 11.56 9.60 -14.76
C VAL A 198 13.01 9.92 -15.14
N THR A 199 14.02 9.50 -14.37
CA THR A 199 15.43 9.72 -14.77
C THR A 199 15.75 9.01 -16.08
N ARG A 200 15.31 7.76 -16.26
CA ARG A 200 15.47 7.02 -17.53
C ARG A 200 14.75 7.68 -18.70
N ALA A 201 13.56 8.27 -18.48
CA ALA A 201 12.85 9.01 -19.52
C ALA A 201 13.66 10.25 -19.95
N ASN A 202 14.18 11.02 -19.00
CA ASN A 202 15.02 12.20 -19.27
C ASN A 202 16.34 11.82 -19.96
N GLU A 203 16.95 10.69 -19.60
CA GLU A 203 18.14 10.14 -20.27
C GLU A 203 17.85 9.80 -21.74
N LEU A 204 16.70 9.19 -22.03
CA LEU A 204 16.27 8.85 -23.39
C LEU A 204 15.92 10.09 -24.21
N GLU A 205 15.30 11.11 -23.61
CA GLU A 205 15.04 12.41 -24.25
C GLU A 205 16.34 13.13 -24.60
N ALA A 206 17.32 13.15 -23.69
CA ALA A 206 18.65 13.71 -23.96
C ALA A 206 19.39 12.95 -25.08
N GLN A 207 19.32 11.62 -25.10
CA GLN A 207 19.86 10.81 -26.21
C GLN A 207 19.14 11.08 -27.53
N TRP A 208 17.82 11.28 -27.51
CA TRP A 208 17.05 11.60 -28.71
C TRP A 208 17.43 12.97 -29.27
N LEU A 209 17.57 13.99 -28.42
CA LEU A 209 18.03 15.33 -28.82
C LEU A 209 19.46 15.31 -29.38
N GLN A 210 20.37 14.53 -28.77
CA GLN A 210 21.74 14.36 -29.27
C GLN A 210 21.79 13.65 -30.63
N ASN A 211 20.94 12.63 -30.82
CA ASN A 211 20.80 11.94 -32.11
C ASN A 211 20.17 12.87 -33.16
N GLN A 212 19.21 13.71 -32.78
CA GLN A 212 18.63 14.71 -33.68
C GLN A 212 19.68 15.73 -34.14
N SER A 213 20.47 16.31 -33.22
CA SER A 213 21.52 17.26 -33.62
C SER A 213 22.56 16.61 -34.53
N ALA A 214 22.94 15.36 -34.29
CA ALA A 214 23.86 14.62 -35.17
C ALA A 214 23.27 14.37 -36.57
N VAL A 215 21.95 14.16 -36.69
CA VAL A 215 21.25 14.06 -37.98
C VAL A 215 21.18 15.43 -38.67
N ASP A 216 20.88 16.51 -37.94
CA ASP A 216 20.84 17.87 -38.49
C ASP A 216 22.24 18.35 -38.96
N ASP A 217 23.30 18.06 -38.20
CA ASP A 217 24.70 18.29 -38.59
C ASP A 217 25.07 17.47 -39.84
N SER A 218 24.69 16.19 -39.90
CA SER A 218 24.88 15.35 -41.10
C SER A 218 24.15 15.93 -42.32
N CYS A 219 22.92 16.41 -42.13
CA CYS A 219 22.14 17.07 -43.19
C CYS A 219 22.75 18.42 -43.59
N ALA A 220 23.35 19.18 -42.67
CA ALA A 220 24.06 20.42 -42.96
C ALA A 220 25.33 20.14 -43.79
N ASN A 221 26.13 19.15 -43.40
CA ASN A 221 27.31 18.72 -44.14
C ASN A 221 26.97 18.23 -45.55
N LEU A 222 25.91 17.42 -45.71
CA LEU A 222 25.45 16.97 -47.04
C LEU A 222 24.94 18.13 -47.91
N ARG A 223 24.26 19.13 -47.34
CA ARG A 223 23.87 20.34 -48.07
C ARG A 223 25.09 21.17 -48.49
N ALA A 224 26.11 21.26 -47.65
CA ALA A 224 27.36 21.93 -47.98
C ALA A 224 28.10 21.19 -49.11
N GLU A 225 28.26 19.87 -49.03
CA GLU A 225 28.86 19.04 -50.10
C GLU A 225 28.12 19.14 -51.44
N LEU A 226 26.79 19.29 -51.42
CA LEU A 226 25.99 19.50 -52.61
C LEU A 226 26.18 20.91 -53.20
N ALA A 227 26.23 21.95 -52.36
CA ALA A 227 26.56 23.31 -52.80
C ALA A 227 27.96 23.39 -53.42
N ASP A 228 28.96 22.78 -52.77
CA ASP A 228 30.33 22.65 -53.26
C ASP A 228 30.39 21.93 -54.62
N ARG A 229 29.62 20.85 -54.79
CA ARG A 229 29.48 20.15 -56.08
C ARG A 229 28.83 21.02 -57.14
N ASP A 230 27.77 21.74 -56.82
CA ASP A 230 27.10 22.66 -57.75
C ASP A 230 28.01 23.83 -58.16
N GLU A 231 28.84 24.35 -57.26
CA GLU A 231 29.83 25.38 -57.59
C GLU A 231 30.95 24.84 -58.48
N ARG A 232 31.50 23.65 -58.19
CA ARG A 232 32.48 22.98 -59.07
C ARG A 232 31.87 22.68 -60.46
N MET A 233 30.60 22.28 -60.52
CA MET A 233 29.88 22.07 -61.79
C MET A 233 29.58 23.37 -62.56
N LYS A 234 29.38 24.50 -61.87
CA LYS A 234 29.31 25.84 -62.50
C LYS A 234 30.67 26.27 -63.02
N ALA A 235 31.74 26.04 -62.25
CA ALA A 235 33.12 26.36 -62.64
C ALA A 235 33.54 25.61 -63.91
N HIS A 236 33.36 24.28 -63.97
CA HIS A 236 33.66 23.51 -65.18
C HIS A 236 32.78 23.89 -66.39
N LYS A 237 31.53 24.33 -66.17
CA LYS A 237 30.70 24.86 -67.27
C LYS A 237 31.24 26.18 -67.82
N LEU A 238 31.69 27.09 -66.96
CA LEU A 238 32.35 28.34 -67.36
C LEU A 238 33.70 28.08 -68.03
N GLU A 239 34.48 27.14 -67.52
CA GLU A 239 35.75 26.69 -68.08
C GLU A 239 35.56 26.13 -69.51
N HIS A 240 34.63 25.19 -69.69
CA HIS A 240 34.27 24.68 -71.03
C HIS A 240 33.69 25.77 -71.94
N GLN A 241 32.95 26.74 -71.41
CA GLN A 241 32.46 27.87 -72.20
C GLN A 241 33.59 28.80 -72.65
N SER A 242 34.62 29.02 -71.82
CA SER A 242 35.85 29.72 -72.22
C SER A 242 36.61 28.95 -73.31
N GLN A 243 36.79 27.64 -73.11
CA GLN A 243 37.43 26.76 -74.10
C GLN A 243 36.70 26.76 -75.44
N LEU A 244 35.36 26.80 -75.45
CA LEU A 244 34.57 26.92 -76.67
C LEU A 244 34.77 28.28 -77.35
N LEU A 245 34.74 29.39 -76.60
CA LEU A 245 34.99 30.72 -77.15
C LEU A 245 36.41 30.89 -77.70
N GLU A 246 37.40 30.28 -77.04
CA GLU A 246 38.80 30.21 -77.53
C GLU A 246 38.90 29.38 -78.82
N LEU A 247 38.22 28.24 -78.89
CA LEU A 247 38.16 27.42 -80.11
C LEU A 247 37.45 28.15 -81.25
N GLU A 248 36.32 28.82 -80.98
CA GLU A 248 35.61 29.67 -81.96
C GLU A 248 36.51 30.79 -82.48
N ALA A 249 37.21 31.52 -81.60
CA ALA A 249 38.13 32.59 -81.99
C ALA A 249 39.35 32.07 -82.80
N THR A 250 39.88 30.89 -82.48
CA THR A 250 40.94 30.28 -83.30
C THR A 250 40.42 29.80 -84.66
N LEU A 251 39.17 29.34 -84.73
CA LEU A 251 38.49 28.93 -85.96
C LEU A 251 38.23 30.15 -86.86
N GLU A 252 37.75 31.27 -86.30
CA GLU A 252 37.62 32.56 -87.01
C GLU A 252 38.99 33.06 -87.53
N ARG A 253 40.05 33.01 -86.71
CA ARG A 253 41.40 33.37 -87.15
C ARG A 253 41.87 32.50 -88.33
N VAL A 254 41.66 31.19 -88.27
CA VAL A 254 42.02 30.27 -89.37
C VAL A 254 41.15 30.50 -90.61
N GLN A 255 39.88 30.91 -90.48
CA GLN A 255 39.05 31.34 -91.61
C GLN A 255 39.54 32.67 -92.22
N ALA A 256 39.98 33.62 -91.40
CA ALA A 256 40.59 34.87 -91.86
C ALA A 256 41.91 34.60 -92.61
N GLU A 257 42.77 33.73 -92.08
CA GLU A 257 44.02 33.30 -92.73
C GLU A 257 43.75 32.53 -94.04
N LEU A 258 42.72 31.68 -94.07
CA LEU A 258 42.30 30.96 -95.28
C LEU A 258 41.71 31.90 -96.34
N THR A 259 40.94 32.91 -95.96
CA THR A 259 40.38 33.90 -96.90
C THR A 259 41.46 34.86 -97.42
N ALA A 260 42.39 35.30 -96.57
CA ALA A 260 43.57 36.06 -96.98
C ALA A 260 44.48 35.25 -97.93
N SER A 261 44.67 33.95 -97.68
CA SER A 261 45.40 33.06 -98.57
C SER A 261 44.70 32.90 -99.93
N LYS A 262 43.36 32.82 -99.94
CA LYS A 262 42.56 32.75 -101.17
C LYS A 262 42.57 34.06 -101.97
N THR A 263 42.55 35.23 -101.32
CA THR A 263 42.65 36.52 -102.03
C THR A 263 44.06 36.77 -102.55
N LEU A 264 45.10 36.33 -101.82
CA LEU A 264 46.49 36.34 -102.30
C LEU A 264 46.64 35.43 -103.53
N ALA A 265 46.17 34.18 -103.47
CA ALA A 265 46.17 33.27 -104.62
C ALA A 265 45.41 33.84 -105.82
N GLY A 266 44.19 34.36 -105.62
CA GLY A 266 43.39 35.00 -106.68
C GLY A 266 43.94 36.34 -107.17
N ASN A 267 44.95 36.92 -106.51
CA ASN A 267 45.71 38.06 -107.02
C ASN A 267 46.94 37.59 -107.81
N LEU A 268 47.65 36.56 -107.35
CA LEU A 268 48.70 35.90 -108.15
C LEU A 268 48.17 35.34 -109.47
N GLU A 269 46.96 34.76 -109.48
CA GLU A 269 46.28 34.33 -110.73
C GLU A 269 46.03 35.51 -111.69
N LYS A 270 45.65 36.70 -111.16
CA LYS A 270 45.47 37.91 -111.98
C LYS A 270 46.80 38.42 -112.51
N GLU A 271 47.85 38.44 -111.69
CA GLU A 271 49.21 38.83 -112.13
C GLU A 271 49.74 37.87 -113.21
N LEU A 272 49.56 36.56 -113.05
CA LEU A 272 49.81 35.55 -114.09
C LEU A 272 49.02 35.85 -115.37
N SER A 273 47.74 36.17 -115.26
CA SER A 273 46.90 36.51 -116.41
C SER A 273 47.35 37.81 -117.10
N ALA A 274 47.82 38.81 -116.34
CA ALA A 274 48.30 40.08 -116.86
C ALA A 274 49.63 39.91 -117.61
N VAL A 275 50.58 39.15 -117.05
CA VAL A 275 51.83 38.75 -117.73
C VAL A 275 51.52 38.03 -119.05
N HIS A 276 50.50 37.16 -119.07
CA HIS A 276 50.05 36.49 -120.29
C HIS A 276 49.43 37.42 -121.37
N HIS A 277 49.13 38.68 -121.05
CA HIS A 277 48.59 39.67 -122.00
C HIS A 277 49.58 40.82 -122.32
N THR A 278 50.75 40.88 -121.67
CA THR A 278 51.78 41.92 -121.90
C THR A 278 53.16 41.38 -122.30
N SER A 279 53.38 40.06 -122.26
CA SER A 279 54.55 39.43 -122.89
C SER A 279 54.27 39.09 -124.36
N ASP A 280 55.21 39.40 -125.26
CA ASP A 280 55.13 39.10 -126.71
C ASP A 280 55.13 37.60 -127.02
N ARG A 281 54.00 36.93 -126.78
CA ARG A 281 53.82 35.49 -126.95
C ARG A 281 54.15 35.01 -128.36
N ASP A 282 53.88 35.82 -129.38
CA ASP A 282 54.13 35.47 -130.77
C ASP A 282 55.61 35.64 -131.15
N ALA A 283 56.30 36.68 -130.66
CA ALA A 283 57.74 36.83 -130.83
C ALA A 283 58.51 35.74 -130.04
N ALA A 284 58.10 35.47 -128.81
CA ALA A 284 58.66 34.39 -127.99
C ALA A 284 58.44 33.01 -128.62
N SER A 285 57.27 32.74 -129.23
CA SER A 285 57.00 31.45 -129.88
C SER A 285 57.79 31.24 -131.18
N ALA A 286 58.17 32.33 -131.88
CA ALA A 286 59.11 32.27 -133.00
C ALA A 286 60.53 31.94 -132.50
N ALA A 287 61.03 32.71 -131.54
CA ALA A 287 62.35 32.47 -130.93
C ALA A 287 62.48 31.08 -130.29
N ILE A 288 61.41 30.57 -129.65
CA ILE A 288 61.39 29.22 -129.06
C ILE A 288 61.48 28.12 -130.13
N LYS A 289 60.93 28.32 -131.34
CA LYS A 289 61.08 27.34 -132.44
C LYS A 289 62.49 27.35 -133.02
N GLU A 290 63.07 28.52 -133.22
CA GLU A 290 64.46 28.67 -133.67
C GLU A 290 65.44 28.07 -132.66
N LEU A 291 65.27 28.39 -131.37
CA LEU A 291 66.02 27.76 -130.27
C LEU A 291 65.73 26.27 -130.13
N GLN A 292 64.53 25.76 -130.44
CA GLN A 292 64.27 24.31 -130.43
C GLN A 292 65.01 23.58 -131.56
N GLU A 293 65.12 24.17 -132.76
CA GLU A 293 65.96 23.62 -133.81
C GLU A 293 67.46 23.70 -133.47
N GLU A 294 67.93 24.81 -132.88
CA GLU A 294 69.33 24.93 -132.44
C GLU A 294 69.65 23.99 -131.27
N VAL A 295 68.76 23.86 -130.28
CA VAL A 295 68.90 22.88 -129.19
C VAL A 295 68.86 21.46 -129.71
N PHE A 296 68.06 21.13 -130.74
CA PHE A 296 68.07 19.78 -131.33
C PHE A 296 69.37 19.50 -132.12
N LYS A 297 69.86 20.47 -132.91
CA LYS A 297 71.13 20.36 -133.65
C LYS A 297 72.34 20.30 -132.71
N THR A 298 72.36 21.11 -131.65
CA THR A 298 73.44 21.09 -130.64
C THR A 298 73.34 19.86 -129.73
N SER A 299 72.15 19.40 -129.35
CA SER A 299 71.94 18.15 -128.60
C SER A 299 72.44 16.93 -129.38
N THR A 300 72.06 16.79 -130.65
CA THR A 300 72.55 15.68 -131.49
C THR A 300 74.07 15.75 -131.71
N ALA A 301 74.66 16.94 -131.82
CA ALA A 301 76.12 17.12 -131.83
C ALA A 301 76.78 16.81 -130.47
N LEU A 302 76.13 17.12 -129.34
CA LEU A 302 76.60 16.81 -127.99
C LEU A 302 76.51 15.32 -127.66
N VAL A 303 75.51 14.61 -128.17
CA VAL A 303 75.42 13.14 -128.07
C VAL A 303 76.56 12.50 -128.87
N ALA A 304 76.79 12.93 -130.12
CA ALA A 304 77.93 12.45 -130.91
C ALA A 304 79.29 12.77 -130.27
N GLN A 305 79.44 13.96 -129.66
CA GLN A 305 80.64 14.27 -128.86
C GLN A 305 80.70 13.42 -127.57
N GLY A 306 79.57 13.14 -126.93
CA GLY A 306 79.48 12.26 -125.76
C GLY A 306 79.91 10.82 -126.08
N GLU A 307 79.52 10.28 -127.23
CA GLU A 307 79.92 8.96 -127.73
C GLU A 307 81.43 8.90 -128.03
N THR A 308 81.99 9.95 -128.67
CA THR A 308 83.45 10.04 -128.87
C THR A 308 84.22 10.25 -127.57
N LEU A 309 83.66 10.96 -126.59
CA LEU A 309 84.24 11.11 -125.24
C LEU A 309 84.13 9.84 -124.40
N LEU A 310 83.06 9.06 -124.52
CA LEU A 310 82.91 7.76 -123.86
C LEU A 310 83.93 6.76 -124.41
N THR A 311 84.01 6.60 -125.73
CA THR A 311 84.99 5.73 -126.38
C THR A 311 86.44 6.16 -126.10
N LEU A 312 86.74 7.48 -126.09
CA LEU A 312 88.03 7.99 -125.61
C LEU A 312 88.27 7.73 -124.12
N THR A 313 87.25 7.81 -123.27
CA THR A 313 87.36 7.54 -121.82
C THR A 313 87.59 6.05 -121.55
N GLU A 314 86.96 5.16 -122.31
CA GLU A 314 87.20 3.72 -122.27
C GLU A 314 88.61 3.36 -122.76
N ALA A 315 89.04 3.93 -123.89
CA ALA A 315 90.40 3.78 -124.39
C ALA A 315 91.43 4.30 -123.36
N HIS A 316 91.18 5.48 -122.76
CA HIS A 316 92.04 6.05 -121.72
C HIS A 316 92.03 5.23 -120.42
N LYS A 317 90.88 4.70 -119.98
CA LYS A 317 90.79 3.74 -118.86
C LYS A 317 91.63 2.49 -119.15
N LYS A 318 91.51 1.91 -120.35
CA LYS A 318 92.25 0.72 -120.79
C LYS A 318 93.76 0.96 -120.85
N VAL A 319 94.20 2.10 -121.40
CA VAL A 319 95.61 2.52 -121.43
C VAL A 319 96.12 2.83 -120.02
N LYS A 320 95.33 3.48 -119.16
CA LYS A 320 95.70 3.77 -117.76
C LYS A 320 95.86 2.48 -116.94
N LEU A 321 94.97 1.49 -117.12
CA LEU A 321 95.11 0.16 -116.53
C LEU A 321 96.38 -0.53 -117.02
N ALA A 322 96.60 -0.59 -118.34
CA ALA A 322 97.81 -1.18 -118.91
C ALA A 322 99.10 -0.49 -118.41
N LEU A 323 99.08 0.83 -118.22
CA LEU A 323 100.21 1.61 -117.69
C LEU A 323 100.39 1.45 -116.18
N GLN A 324 99.33 1.21 -115.40
CA GLN A 324 99.44 0.85 -113.97
C GLN A 324 99.96 -0.57 -113.80
N VAL A 325 99.49 -1.52 -114.61
CA VAL A 325 100.02 -2.89 -114.68
C VAL A 325 101.50 -2.86 -115.07
N ALA A 326 101.87 -2.27 -116.21
CA ALA A 326 103.27 -2.18 -116.64
C ALA A 326 104.18 -1.43 -115.64
N LYS A 327 103.67 -0.44 -114.89
CA LYS A 327 104.43 0.20 -113.80
C LYS A 327 104.66 -0.73 -112.61
N LYS A 328 103.67 -1.54 -112.25
CA LYS A 328 103.80 -2.58 -111.23
C LYS A 328 104.76 -3.68 -111.72
N ASP A 329 104.58 -4.16 -112.94
CA ASP A 329 105.45 -5.19 -113.52
C ASP A 329 106.92 -4.73 -113.55
N VAL A 330 107.18 -3.44 -113.82
CA VAL A 330 108.53 -2.84 -113.73
C VAL A 330 109.03 -2.68 -112.29
N SER A 331 108.18 -2.37 -111.30
CA SER A 331 108.61 -2.34 -109.89
C SER A 331 108.89 -3.74 -109.35
N ASP A 332 108.06 -4.71 -109.72
CA ASP A 332 108.09 -6.09 -109.24
C ASP A 332 109.23 -6.85 -109.94
N ALA A 333 109.47 -6.61 -111.23
CA ALA A 333 110.67 -7.04 -111.92
C ALA A 333 111.92 -6.39 -111.31
N ARG A 334 111.94 -5.07 -111.06
CA ARG A 334 113.09 -4.42 -110.39
C ARG A 334 113.38 -5.07 -109.03
N ALA A 335 112.35 -5.36 -108.24
CA ALA A 335 112.47 -6.05 -106.96
C ALA A 335 113.02 -7.48 -107.12
N LEU A 336 112.44 -8.30 -108.02
CA LEU A 336 112.91 -9.66 -108.33
C LEU A 336 114.36 -9.69 -108.81
N LEU A 337 114.71 -8.83 -109.77
CA LEU A 337 116.06 -8.71 -110.32
C LEU A 337 117.06 -8.38 -109.19
N LEU A 338 116.79 -7.37 -108.36
CA LEU A 338 117.64 -7.04 -107.21
C LEU A 338 117.74 -8.17 -106.19
N ARG A 339 116.61 -8.81 -105.86
CA ARG A 339 116.52 -9.83 -104.81
C ARG A 339 117.33 -11.09 -105.13
N GLY A 340 117.46 -11.43 -106.41
CA GLY A 340 118.31 -12.55 -106.84
C GLY A 340 119.72 -12.16 -107.34
N ILE A 341 120.06 -10.87 -107.38
CA ILE A 341 121.47 -10.41 -107.50
C ILE A 341 122.12 -10.34 -106.10
N SER A 342 121.39 -9.81 -105.12
CA SER A 342 121.95 -9.35 -103.83
C SER A 342 121.29 -9.96 -102.58
N GLY A 343 120.28 -10.83 -102.72
CA GLY A 343 119.68 -11.58 -101.60
C GLY A 343 118.28 -11.11 -101.17
N PRO A 344 117.64 -11.83 -100.22
CA PRO A 344 116.23 -11.66 -99.88
C PRO A 344 115.87 -10.31 -99.22
N ASP A 345 116.83 -9.65 -98.56
CA ASP A 345 116.60 -8.49 -97.69
C ASP A 345 117.12 -7.16 -98.30
N VAL A 346 117.17 -7.10 -99.63
CA VAL A 346 117.67 -5.93 -100.38
C VAL A 346 116.60 -4.83 -100.44
N ASP A 347 116.90 -3.67 -99.86
CA ASP A 347 116.07 -2.48 -100.01
C ASP A 347 116.11 -1.96 -101.47
N VAL A 348 114.99 -2.14 -102.17
CA VAL A 348 114.77 -1.70 -103.55
C VAL A 348 114.88 -0.17 -103.69
N SER A 349 114.69 0.59 -102.61
CA SER A 349 114.76 2.05 -102.59
C SER A 349 116.16 2.57 -102.90
N LEU A 350 117.20 1.95 -102.32
CA LEU A 350 118.60 2.31 -102.54
C LEU A 350 119.03 2.20 -104.02
N TYR A 351 118.43 1.28 -104.77
CA TYR A 351 118.79 0.99 -106.17
C TYR A 351 117.86 1.63 -107.21
N GLN A 352 117.00 2.58 -106.82
CA GLN A 352 116.06 3.24 -107.75
C GLN A 352 116.72 3.94 -108.95
N HIS A 353 118.01 4.26 -108.87
CA HIS A 353 118.79 4.95 -109.90
C HIS A 353 119.42 4.00 -110.96
N VAL A 354 119.52 2.69 -110.70
CA VAL A 354 120.11 1.71 -111.62
C VAL A 354 119.09 1.33 -112.69
N ARG A 355 119.44 1.33 -113.98
CA ARG A 355 118.45 1.06 -115.05
C ARG A 355 117.99 -0.38 -115.03
N LEU A 356 116.75 -0.63 -115.44
CA LEU A 356 116.19 -1.99 -115.46
C LEU A 356 117.01 -2.91 -116.39
N GLU A 357 117.51 -2.37 -117.51
CA GLU A 357 118.46 -3.01 -118.44
C GLU A 357 119.71 -3.58 -117.73
N GLU A 358 120.26 -2.84 -116.76
CA GLU A 358 121.48 -3.19 -116.03
C GLU A 358 121.19 -4.23 -114.96
N LEU A 359 120.02 -4.14 -114.32
CA LEU A 359 119.52 -5.17 -113.39
C LEU A 359 119.16 -6.47 -114.11
N VAL A 360 118.57 -6.41 -115.30
CA VAL A 360 118.36 -7.58 -116.18
C VAL A 360 119.70 -8.20 -116.56
N ARG A 361 120.69 -7.40 -116.98
CA ARG A 361 122.04 -7.90 -117.31
C ARG A 361 122.76 -8.54 -116.12
N LEU A 362 122.57 -8.01 -114.91
CA LEU A 362 123.15 -8.57 -113.69
C LEU A 362 122.41 -9.84 -113.23
N ARG A 363 121.08 -9.87 -113.28
CA ARG A 363 120.30 -11.07 -112.92
C ARG A 363 120.43 -12.18 -113.96
N LEU A 364 120.59 -11.88 -115.25
CA LEU A 364 120.97 -12.88 -116.27
C LEU A 364 122.35 -13.53 -116.02
N LYS A 365 123.17 -13.01 -115.10
CA LYS A 365 124.39 -13.66 -114.61
C LYS A 365 124.15 -14.54 -113.35
N ALA A 366 122.93 -14.53 -112.82
CA ALA A 366 122.51 -15.19 -111.57
C ALA A 366 121.11 -15.88 -111.69
N GLU A 367 120.61 -16.08 -112.90
CA GLU A 367 119.28 -16.66 -113.20
C GLU A 367 119.33 -17.56 -114.45
N ILE A 368 120.53 -18.07 -114.77
CA ILE A 368 120.71 -19.28 -115.60
C ILE A 368 120.22 -20.53 -114.84
N ASP A 369 120.00 -20.42 -113.52
CA ASP A 369 119.87 -21.55 -112.59
C ASP A 369 118.42 -21.94 -112.19
N MET A 370 117.35 -21.24 -112.60
CA MET A 370 115.95 -21.69 -112.37
C MET A 370 114.88 -20.96 -113.19
N GLU A 371 113.92 -21.69 -113.78
CA GLU A 371 112.86 -21.15 -114.66
C GLU A 371 111.51 -21.93 -114.53
N ALA A 372 110.39 -21.23 -114.77
CA ALA A 372 109.01 -21.69 -115.04
C ALA A 372 108.13 -22.34 -113.92
N VAL A 373 106.81 -22.04 -113.95
CA VAL A 373 105.63 -22.95 -113.98
C VAL A 373 104.31 -22.31 -113.44
N LEU A 374 103.29 -22.20 -114.33
CA LEU A 374 101.80 -22.34 -114.22
C LEU A 374 101.02 -21.72 -113.01
N GLU A 375 100.05 -20.79 -113.19
CA GLU A 375 98.58 -20.90 -113.55
C GLU A 375 97.59 -21.17 -112.37
N GLY A 376 96.41 -20.50 -112.34
CA GLY A 376 95.26 -20.91 -111.48
C GLY A 376 94.16 -19.89 -111.05
N ASP A 377 93.09 -19.76 -111.86
CA ASP A 377 91.62 -19.71 -111.55
C ASP A 377 90.88 -18.69 -110.59
N CYS A 378 89.60 -18.40 -110.95
CA CYS A 378 88.38 -17.92 -110.20
C CYS A 378 88.36 -16.60 -109.36
N GLY A 379 87.23 -15.88 -109.12
CA GLY A 379 85.85 -15.93 -109.66
C GLY A 379 84.81 -15.01 -108.92
N GLY A 380 83.71 -14.58 -109.58
CA GLY A 380 82.53 -13.83 -109.03
C GLY A 380 82.72 -12.31 -108.78
N SER A 381 81.73 -11.43 -108.51
CA SER A 381 80.24 -11.34 -108.69
C SER A 381 79.83 -9.91 -108.19
N ASP A 382 79.36 -8.94 -109.00
CA ASP A 382 77.95 -8.66 -109.42
C ASP A 382 76.95 -8.44 -108.25
N GLY A 383 76.08 -7.41 -108.15
CA GLY A 383 75.83 -6.15 -108.91
C GLY A 383 75.16 -5.08 -107.99
N THR A 384 74.76 -3.82 -108.27
CA THR A 384 74.44 -2.95 -109.45
C THR A 384 73.13 -3.25 -110.21
N GLU A 385 72.23 -2.29 -110.53
CA GLU A 385 72.05 -0.85 -110.16
C GLU A 385 70.63 -0.32 -110.57
N ALA A 386 70.24 0.87 -110.05
CA ALA A 386 69.45 1.98 -110.68
C ALA A 386 68.10 1.79 -111.44
N GLU A 387 67.43 2.94 -111.66
CA GLU A 387 66.12 3.16 -112.29
C GLU A 387 66.23 4.31 -113.31
N ILE A 388 65.99 4.09 -114.62
CA ILE A 388 65.93 5.18 -115.63
C ILE A 388 64.83 4.96 -116.70
N GLN A 389 64.00 5.99 -116.79
CA GLN A 389 63.12 6.50 -117.86
C GLN A 389 63.59 6.34 -119.33
N SER A 390 62.67 6.15 -120.30
CA SER A 390 62.63 6.82 -121.63
C SER A 390 61.54 6.26 -122.56
N ASP A 391 61.36 6.90 -123.73
CA ASP A 391 60.28 6.72 -124.70
C ASP A 391 60.83 6.70 -126.14
N LEU A 392 60.33 5.79 -126.98
CA LEU A 392 60.04 5.92 -128.43
C LEU A 392 59.79 4.54 -129.05
N GLY A 393 58.78 4.42 -129.92
CA GLY A 393 58.34 3.13 -130.47
C GLY A 393 58.82 2.83 -131.89
N LEU A 394 58.69 1.55 -132.29
CA LEU A 394 58.36 1.07 -133.65
C LEU A 394 58.29 -0.48 -133.62
N GLY A 395 57.15 -1.09 -133.95
CA GLY A 395 57.02 -2.55 -134.02
C GLY A 395 55.57 -3.08 -133.97
N MET A 396 55.04 -3.53 -135.11
CA MET A 396 53.66 -4.06 -135.18
C MET A 396 53.49 -5.44 -134.52
N GLY A 397 52.29 -5.67 -133.97
CA GLY A 397 51.75 -7.02 -133.72
C GLY A 397 51.55 -7.39 -132.24
N SER A 398 52.58 -7.26 -131.41
CA SER A 398 52.54 -7.69 -130.00
C SER A 398 51.98 -6.62 -129.05
N LEU A 399 52.32 -5.34 -129.26
CA LEU A 399 51.88 -4.22 -128.41
C LEU A 399 50.34 -4.16 -128.30
N GLY A 400 49.62 -4.42 -129.40
CA GLY A 400 48.16 -4.46 -129.42
C GLY A 400 47.53 -5.67 -128.69
N LYS A 401 48.32 -6.66 -128.25
CA LYS A 401 47.90 -7.63 -127.21
C LYS A 401 48.22 -7.07 -125.83
N LEU A 402 49.47 -6.63 -125.60
CA LEU A 402 49.94 -6.11 -124.32
C LEU A 402 49.10 -4.94 -123.80
N GLU A 403 48.60 -4.07 -124.68
CA GLU A 403 47.74 -2.94 -124.33
C GLU A 403 46.27 -3.36 -124.04
N ARG A 404 45.79 -4.43 -124.70
CA ARG A 404 44.51 -5.09 -124.32
C ARG A 404 44.64 -5.80 -122.98
N GLU A 405 45.76 -6.47 -122.74
CA GLU A 405 46.10 -7.08 -121.46
C GLU A 405 46.25 -6.01 -120.37
N MET A 406 46.89 -4.87 -120.65
CA MET A 406 46.89 -3.71 -119.74
C MET A 406 45.48 -3.20 -119.46
N ARG A 407 44.58 -3.10 -120.46
CA ARG A 407 43.19 -2.69 -120.25
C ARG A 407 42.39 -3.73 -119.45
N LEU A 408 42.62 -5.03 -119.67
CA LEU A 408 42.04 -6.11 -118.88
C LEU A 408 42.58 -6.12 -117.45
N LEU A 409 43.88 -5.91 -117.25
CA LEU A 409 44.54 -5.78 -115.95
C LEU A 409 44.04 -4.54 -115.21
N ARG A 410 43.95 -3.36 -115.85
CA ARG A 410 43.35 -2.16 -115.25
C ARG A 410 41.87 -2.37 -114.92
N SER A 411 41.09 -3.05 -115.77
CA SER A 411 39.69 -3.42 -115.48
C SER A 411 39.54 -4.43 -114.34
N ARG A 412 40.47 -5.38 -114.21
CA ARG A 412 40.55 -6.35 -113.12
C ARG A 412 41.00 -5.68 -111.82
N ASN A 413 42.01 -4.82 -111.87
CA ASN A 413 42.53 -4.11 -110.71
C ASN A 413 41.52 -3.07 -110.20
N LYS A 414 40.79 -2.39 -111.10
CA LYS A 414 39.61 -1.61 -110.70
C LYS A 414 38.58 -2.49 -110.00
N ARG A 415 38.15 -3.62 -110.59
CA ARG A 415 37.18 -4.53 -109.94
C ARG A 415 37.66 -5.13 -108.61
N LEU A 416 38.97 -5.28 -108.42
CA LEU A 416 39.56 -5.68 -107.14
C LEU A 416 39.55 -4.52 -106.13
N SER A 417 39.82 -3.28 -106.57
CA SER A 417 39.74 -2.07 -105.75
C SER A 417 38.30 -1.74 -105.34
N ASP A 418 37.35 -1.76 -106.28
CA ASP A 418 35.91 -1.61 -106.03
C ASP A 418 35.45 -2.65 -104.98
N ARG A 419 35.86 -3.92 -105.14
CA ARG A 419 35.55 -5.00 -104.18
C ARG A 419 36.26 -4.86 -102.84
N ALA A 420 37.47 -4.30 -102.79
CA ALA A 420 38.16 -4.01 -101.53
C ALA A 420 37.40 -2.93 -100.75
N VAL A 421 37.01 -1.84 -101.43
CA VAL A 421 36.20 -0.75 -100.86
C VAL A 421 34.81 -1.24 -100.41
N ASP A 422 34.19 -2.19 -101.11
CA ASP A 422 32.94 -2.80 -100.66
C ASP A 422 33.15 -3.73 -99.44
N LEU A 423 34.24 -4.50 -99.39
CA LEU A 423 34.61 -5.29 -98.20
C LEU A 423 34.97 -4.40 -97.00
N GLU A 424 35.52 -3.20 -97.22
CA GLU A 424 35.78 -2.20 -96.18
C GLU A 424 34.46 -1.58 -95.63
N LYS A 425 33.42 -1.43 -96.47
CA LYS A 425 32.06 -1.06 -96.03
C LYS A 425 31.41 -2.20 -95.23
N GLU A 426 31.52 -3.44 -95.70
CA GLU A 426 31.03 -4.62 -94.98
C GLU A 426 31.75 -4.77 -93.62
N LEU A 427 33.06 -4.55 -93.58
CA LEU A 427 33.85 -4.57 -92.33
C LEU A 427 33.42 -3.45 -91.37
N SER A 428 33.32 -2.20 -91.84
CA SER A 428 32.96 -1.06 -90.99
C SER A 428 31.51 -1.13 -90.49
N THR A 429 30.57 -1.63 -91.29
CA THR A 429 29.19 -1.90 -90.82
C THR A 429 29.13 -3.08 -89.85
N ALA A 430 29.93 -4.14 -90.04
CA ALA A 430 30.05 -5.23 -89.08
C ALA A 430 30.68 -4.78 -87.74
N VAL A 431 31.67 -3.88 -87.78
CA VAL A 431 32.27 -3.27 -86.57
C VAL A 431 31.24 -2.41 -85.83
N ALA A 432 30.48 -1.56 -86.54
CA ALA A 432 29.40 -0.78 -85.93
C ALA A 432 28.35 -1.68 -85.26
N ALA A 433 27.92 -2.75 -85.94
CA ALA A 433 27.00 -3.74 -85.37
C ALA A 433 27.58 -4.50 -84.16
N MET A 434 28.90 -4.73 -84.13
CA MET A 434 29.57 -5.28 -82.94
C MET A 434 29.55 -4.30 -81.75
N ASP A 435 29.68 -2.99 -82.01
CA ASP A 435 29.61 -1.95 -80.97
C ASP A 435 28.19 -1.74 -80.45
N ASP A 436 27.16 -1.79 -81.31
CA ASP A 436 25.76 -1.88 -80.88
C ASP A 436 25.50 -3.10 -79.98
N VAL A 437 26.07 -4.26 -80.34
CA VAL A 437 25.97 -5.48 -79.52
C VAL A 437 26.72 -5.36 -78.18
N LYS A 438 27.82 -4.58 -78.10
CA LYS A 438 28.45 -4.24 -76.80
C LYS A 438 27.52 -3.36 -75.97
N ALA A 439 27.01 -2.26 -76.55
CA ALA A 439 26.11 -1.33 -75.85
C ALA A 439 24.81 -2.00 -75.38
N LEU A 440 24.26 -2.96 -76.13
CA LEU A 440 23.12 -3.78 -75.73
C LEU A 440 23.48 -4.75 -74.59
N LYS A 441 24.68 -5.35 -74.59
CA LYS A 441 25.15 -6.20 -73.48
C LYS A 441 25.37 -5.39 -72.20
N GLU A 442 25.95 -4.19 -72.31
CA GLU A 442 26.16 -3.28 -71.19
C GLU A 442 24.83 -2.82 -70.58
N LYS A 443 23.87 -2.36 -71.40
CA LYS A 443 22.51 -2.05 -70.94
C LYS A 443 21.81 -3.25 -70.31
N THR A 444 22.00 -4.46 -70.86
CA THR A 444 21.44 -5.70 -70.28
C THR A 444 22.05 -6.02 -68.92
N ALA A 445 23.36 -5.86 -68.77
CA ALA A 445 24.07 -6.04 -67.50
C ALA A 445 23.66 -4.98 -66.47
N GLU A 446 23.47 -3.73 -66.89
CA GLU A 446 22.98 -2.65 -66.03
C GLU A 446 21.56 -2.91 -65.55
N LEU A 447 20.63 -3.30 -66.43
CA LEU A 447 19.25 -3.67 -66.06
C LEU A 447 19.22 -4.87 -65.11
N ALA A 448 20.07 -5.89 -65.34
CA ALA A 448 20.22 -7.02 -64.41
C ALA A 448 20.80 -6.59 -63.05
N GLY A 449 21.69 -5.58 -63.02
CA GLY A 449 22.18 -4.96 -61.79
C GLY A 449 21.08 -4.21 -61.04
N ARG A 450 20.33 -3.34 -61.72
CA ARG A 450 19.18 -2.60 -61.18
C ARG A 450 18.10 -3.53 -60.63
N GLN A 451 17.80 -4.64 -61.31
CA GLN A 451 16.83 -5.63 -60.85
C GLN A 451 17.28 -6.35 -59.57
N ARG A 452 18.59 -6.58 -59.38
CA ARG A 452 19.13 -7.16 -58.13
C ARG A 452 19.00 -6.17 -56.98
N THR A 453 19.42 -4.92 -57.16
CA THR A 453 19.31 -3.90 -56.09
C THR A 453 17.85 -3.59 -55.75
N GLU A 454 16.94 -3.56 -56.73
CA GLU A 454 15.48 -3.45 -56.49
C GLU A 454 14.95 -4.65 -55.67
N LYS A 455 15.38 -5.88 -55.98
CA LYS A 455 15.01 -7.07 -55.21
C LYS A 455 15.56 -7.02 -53.78
N GLU A 456 16.81 -6.63 -53.60
CA GLU A 456 17.43 -6.48 -52.28
C GLU A 456 16.70 -5.42 -51.44
N LEU A 457 16.39 -4.25 -52.03
CA LEU A 457 15.61 -3.20 -51.39
C LEU A 457 14.22 -3.69 -50.98
N ARG A 458 13.50 -4.42 -51.84
CA ARG A 458 12.22 -5.07 -51.48
C ARG A 458 12.38 -6.01 -50.30
N THR A 459 13.37 -6.92 -50.32
CA THR A 459 13.58 -7.84 -49.18
C THR A 459 13.94 -7.12 -47.89
N ARG A 460 14.58 -5.94 -47.94
CA ARG A 460 14.83 -5.09 -46.76
C ARG A 460 13.56 -4.40 -46.27
N THR A 461 12.70 -3.89 -47.16
CA THR A 461 11.41 -3.30 -46.76
C THR A 461 10.45 -4.35 -46.20
N ASP A 462 10.43 -5.55 -46.79
CA ASP A 462 9.59 -6.65 -46.33
C ASP A 462 10.03 -7.12 -44.92
N ALA A 463 11.34 -7.25 -44.69
CA ALA A 463 11.89 -7.57 -43.37
C ALA A 463 11.57 -6.48 -42.32
N ALA A 464 11.72 -5.20 -42.68
CA ALA A 464 11.37 -4.08 -41.81
C ALA A 464 9.85 -4.02 -41.50
N LEU A 465 9.00 -4.41 -42.44
CA LEU A 465 7.55 -4.53 -42.21
C LEU A 465 7.20 -5.71 -41.29
N VAL A 466 7.93 -6.83 -41.37
CA VAL A 466 7.78 -7.93 -40.40
C VAL A 466 8.18 -7.47 -39.00
N GLU A 467 9.35 -6.87 -38.84
CA GLU A 467 9.83 -6.35 -37.55
C GLU A 467 8.90 -5.29 -36.95
N ALA A 468 8.32 -4.41 -37.80
CA ALA A 468 7.31 -3.45 -37.38
C ALA A 468 6.00 -4.11 -36.91
N ASN A 469 5.54 -5.15 -37.62
CA ASN A 469 4.35 -5.90 -37.22
C ASN A 469 4.58 -6.69 -35.91
N GLU A 470 5.76 -7.29 -35.71
CA GLU A 470 6.13 -7.95 -34.45
C GLU A 470 6.11 -6.96 -33.27
N LYS A 471 6.61 -5.73 -33.46
CA LYS A 471 6.52 -4.65 -32.47
C LYS A 471 5.07 -4.23 -32.20
N ILE A 472 4.22 -4.14 -33.22
CA ILE A 472 2.79 -3.84 -33.06
C ILE A 472 2.08 -4.95 -32.26
N VAL A 473 2.39 -6.23 -32.50
CA VAL A 473 1.84 -7.36 -31.72
C VAL A 473 2.32 -7.31 -30.27
N ALA A 474 3.62 -7.12 -30.02
CA ALA A 474 4.17 -7.02 -28.67
C ALA A 474 3.60 -5.83 -27.87
N LEU A 475 3.39 -4.68 -28.51
CA LEU A 475 2.70 -3.54 -27.91
C LEU A 475 1.22 -3.85 -27.63
N SER A 476 0.54 -4.56 -28.52
CA SER A 476 -0.86 -4.98 -28.34
C SER A 476 -1.03 -5.92 -27.15
N GLU A 477 -0.14 -6.91 -27.00
CA GLU A 477 -0.10 -7.77 -25.80
C GLU A 477 0.14 -6.98 -24.52
N HIS A 478 1.02 -5.97 -24.55
CA HIS A 478 1.32 -5.14 -23.40
C HIS A 478 0.12 -4.28 -22.99
N ILE A 479 -0.60 -3.72 -23.97
CA ILE A 479 -1.87 -3.00 -23.76
C ILE A 479 -2.93 -3.94 -23.17
N GLU A 480 -3.05 -5.19 -23.66
CA GLU A 480 -3.99 -6.16 -23.09
C GLU A 480 -3.65 -6.52 -21.64
N LYS A 481 -2.38 -6.80 -21.33
CA LYS A 481 -1.90 -7.04 -19.96
C LYS A 481 -2.24 -5.86 -19.04
N LEU A 482 -1.96 -4.62 -19.47
CA LEU A 482 -2.28 -3.41 -18.73
C LEU A 482 -3.80 -3.21 -18.54
N MET A 483 -4.62 -3.51 -19.55
CA MET A 483 -6.09 -3.51 -19.45
C MET A 483 -6.63 -4.57 -18.49
N VAL A 484 -5.98 -5.74 -18.36
CA VAL A 484 -6.31 -6.75 -17.35
C VAL A 484 -5.94 -6.27 -15.95
N HIS A 485 -4.76 -5.66 -15.77
CA HIS A 485 -4.38 -5.07 -14.48
C HIS A 485 -5.36 -3.97 -14.03
N LEU A 486 -5.73 -3.04 -14.91
CA LEU A 486 -6.73 -2.00 -14.60
C LEU A 486 -8.11 -2.59 -14.23
N LYS A 487 -8.55 -3.67 -14.89
CA LYS A 487 -9.80 -4.38 -14.52
C LYS A 487 -9.71 -5.00 -13.13
N HIS A 488 -8.59 -5.65 -12.79
CA HIS A 488 -8.37 -6.23 -11.45
C HIS A 488 -8.28 -5.14 -10.37
N GLU A 489 -7.61 -4.02 -10.66
CA GLU A 489 -7.51 -2.87 -9.76
C GLU A 489 -8.89 -2.25 -9.50
N ALA A 490 -9.70 -2.03 -10.54
CA ALA A 490 -11.06 -1.53 -10.41
C ALA A 490 -11.96 -2.47 -9.60
N ALA A 491 -11.86 -3.79 -9.82
CA ALA A 491 -12.59 -4.80 -9.05
C ALA A 491 -12.15 -4.85 -7.58
N ALA A 492 -10.84 -4.72 -7.31
CA ALA A 492 -10.30 -4.64 -5.95
C ALA A 492 -10.76 -3.35 -5.23
N LYS A 493 -10.72 -2.20 -5.91
CA LYS A 493 -11.23 -0.92 -5.41
C LYS A 493 -12.73 -0.98 -5.09
N ALA A 494 -13.55 -1.56 -5.96
CA ALA A 494 -14.98 -1.76 -5.70
C ALA A 494 -15.21 -2.64 -4.46
N LYS A 495 -14.52 -3.79 -4.37
CA LYS A 495 -14.61 -4.70 -3.21
C LYS A 495 -14.18 -4.02 -1.90
N ALA A 496 -13.12 -3.21 -1.92
CA ALA A 496 -12.68 -2.43 -0.76
C ALA A 496 -13.71 -1.35 -0.38
N GLN A 497 -14.33 -0.69 -1.35
CA GLN A 497 -15.38 0.31 -1.10
C GLN A 497 -16.64 -0.32 -0.50
N ASP A 498 -17.03 -1.52 -0.92
CA ASP A 498 -18.17 -2.24 -0.34
C ASP A 498 -17.89 -2.77 1.08
N ALA A 499 -16.66 -3.24 1.34
CA ALA A 499 -16.22 -3.57 2.70
C ALA A 499 -16.25 -2.33 3.63
N LEU A 500 -15.84 -1.16 3.13
CA LEU A 500 -15.93 0.10 3.86
C LEU A 500 -17.39 0.47 4.18
N LYS A 501 -18.32 0.35 3.23
CA LYS A 501 -19.77 0.58 3.47
C LYS A 501 -20.34 -0.32 4.58
N ALA A 502 -19.89 -1.57 4.65
CA ALA A 502 -20.30 -2.52 5.69
C ALA A 502 -19.78 -2.10 7.08
N VAL A 503 -18.48 -1.80 7.21
CA VAL A 503 -17.89 -1.33 8.47
C VAL A 503 -18.51 0.01 8.92
N GLU A 504 -18.88 0.90 7.99
CA GLU A 504 -19.63 2.10 8.35
C GLU A 504 -21.06 1.81 8.85
N ALA A 505 -21.71 0.74 8.38
CA ALA A 505 -23.02 0.33 8.87
C ALA A 505 -22.93 -0.23 10.29
N GLU A 506 -22.00 -1.17 10.53
CA GLU A 506 -21.67 -1.69 11.86
C GLU A 506 -21.33 -0.55 12.84
N ARG A 507 -20.52 0.41 12.40
CA ARG A 507 -20.18 1.61 13.20
C ARG A 507 -21.42 2.45 13.55
N ARG A 508 -22.38 2.61 12.63
CA ARG A 508 -23.64 3.34 12.90
C ARG A 508 -24.49 2.58 13.93
N GLU A 509 -24.63 1.27 13.78
CA GLU A 509 -25.36 0.42 14.73
C GLU A 509 -24.74 0.43 16.14
N LEU A 510 -23.40 0.39 16.24
CA LEU A 510 -22.69 0.51 17.51
C LEU A 510 -22.86 1.89 18.17
N ILE A 511 -22.94 2.96 17.39
CA ILE A 511 -23.26 4.31 17.89
C ILE A 511 -24.69 4.36 18.43
N ASP A 512 -25.67 3.83 17.71
CA ASP A 512 -27.07 3.82 18.15
C ASP A 512 -27.26 2.93 19.39
N ALA A 513 -26.62 1.77 19.45
CA ALA A 513 -26.57 0.92 20.64
C ALA A 513 -25.94 1.64 21.83
N SER A 514 -24.82 2.34 21.63
CA SER A 514 -24.16 3.14 22.67
C SER A 514 -25.07 4.26 23.20
N THR A 515 -25.70 5.06 22.32
CA THR A 515 -26.63 6.12 22.80
C THR A 515 -27.87 5.55 23.48
N SER A 516 -28.32 4.36 23.09
CA SER A 516 -29.41 3.63 23.76
C SER A 516 -29.01 3.18 25.18
N LEU A 517 -27.80 2.66 25.35
CA LEU A 517 -27.25 2.32 26.66
C LEU A 517 -27.07 3.57 27.54
N THR A 518 -26.50 4.66 27.02
CA THR A 518 -26.37 5.93 27.76
C THR A 518 -27.72 6.46 28.25
N LYS A 519 -28.77 6.38 27.41
CA LYS A 519 -30.15 6.76 27.82
C LYS A 519 -30.67 5.88 28.95
N LYS A 520 -30.38 4.56 28.94
CA LYS A 520 -30.78 3.62 30.00
C LYS A 520 -30.01 3.86 31.30
N THR A 521 -28.69 4.13 31.24
CA THR A 521 -27.89 4.50 32.42
C THR A 521 -28.40 5.79 33.06
N ASN A 522 -28.55 6.86 32.27
CA ASN A 522 -29.10 8.13 32.74
C ASN A 522 -30.53 8.03 33.33
N ALA A 523 -31.29 6.99 32.97
CA ALA A 523 -32.58 6.69 33.59
C ALA A 523 -32.44 5.96 34.92
N LYS A 524 -31.53 4.99 35.03
CA LYS A 524 -31.17 4.33 36.30
C LYS A 524 -30.65 5.33 37.33
N ASP A 525 -29.78 6.25 36.92
CA ASP A 525 -29.15 7.23 37.82
C ASP A 525 -30.19 8.18 38.45
N ARG A 526 -31.27 8.50 37.72
CA ARG A 526 -32.42 9.26 38.26
C ARG A 526 -33.15 8.46 39.34
N VAL A 527 -33.49 7.20 39.07
CA VAL A 527 -34.15 6.31 40.04
C VAL A 527 -33.27 6.11 41.27
N ILE A 528 -31.95 5.97 41.11
CA ILE A 528 -31.00 5.91 42.22
C ILE A 528 -31.02 7.21 43.05
N SER A 529 -31.04 8.38 42.39
CA SER A 529 -31.13 9.66 43.10
C SER A 529 -32.47 9.86 43.82
N GLU A 530 -33.58 9.42 43.23
CA GLU A 530 -34.92 9.44 43.84
C GLU A 530 -34.98 8.53 45.08
N LEU A 531 -34.41 7.31 45.00
CA LEU A 531 -34.31 6.39 46.13
C LEU A 531 -33.37 6.90 47.24
N GLN A 532 -32.25 7.54 46.89
CA GLN A 532 -31.35 8.19 47.87
C GLN A 532 -32.04 9.35 48.59
N GLN A 533 -32.83 10.16 47.88
CA GLN A 533 -33.65 11.23 48.48
C GLN A 533 -34.73 10.63 49.40
N GLY A 534 -35.36 9.53 48.98
CA GLY A 534 -36.32 8.77 49.80
C GLY A 534 -35.72 8.24 51.10
N SER A 535 -34.56 7.58 51.03
CA SER A 535 -33.82 7.09 52.21
C SER A 535 -33.53 8.23 53.19
N LYS A 536 -32.96 9.33 52.69
CA LYS A 536 -32.64 10.49 53.52
C LYS A 536 -33.87 11.09 54.21
N ILE A 537 -35.02 11.17 53.53
CA ILE A 537 -36.27 11.67 54.13
C ILE A 537 -36.73 10.74 55.27
N LEU A 538 -36.56 9.43 55.15
CA LEU A 538 -36.88 8.48 56.21
C LEU A 538 -35.88 8.55 57.38
N GLU A 539 -34.60 8.73 57.11
CA GLU A 539 -33.55 8.98 58.12
C GLU A 539 -33.82 10.26 58.92
N ASP A 540 -34.14 11.37 58.24
CA ASP A 540 -34.51 12.64 58.87
C ASP A 540 -35.83 12.52 59.68
N GLN A 541 -36.79 11.69 59.24
CA GLN A 541 -38.02 11.40 59.98
C GLN A 541 -37.78 10.57 61.25
N LEU A 542 -36.97 9.51 61.17
CA LEU A 542 -36.60 8.69 62.33
C LEU A 542 -35.86 9.52 63.37
N ARG A 543 -34.91 10.35 62.93
CA ARG A 543 -34.20 11.30 63.80
C ARG A 543 -35.16 12.28 64.49
N LEU A 544 -36.11 12.86 63.75
CA LEU A 544 -37.12 13.75 64.33
C LEU A 544 -38.02 13.03 65.35
N MET A 545 -38.35 11.76 65.11
CA MET A 545 -39.10 10.93 66.06
C MET A 545 -38.30 10.70 67.35
N ASP A 546 -37.01 10.38 67.26
CA ASP A 546 -36.12 10.20 68.42
C ASP A 546 -35.96 11.48 69.22
N GLU A 547 -35.73 12.62 68.55
CA GLU A 547 -35.68 13.94 69.18
C GLU A 547 -37.00 14.26 69.93
N LYS A 548 -38.16 13.90 69.36
CA LYS A 548 -39.48 14.07 70.01
C LYS A 548 -39.73 13.07 71.15
N TYR A 549 -39.24 11.84 71.05
CA TYR A 549 -39.30 10.86 72.14
C TYR A 549 -38.47 11.32 73.35
N ILE A 550 -37.25 11.83 73.12
CA ILE A 550 -36.39 12.41 74.14
C ILE A 550 -37.04 13.64 74.78
N GLU A 551 -37.63 14.55 73.99
CA GLU A 551 -38.42 15.67 74.52
C GLU A 551 -39.56 15.22 75.44
N LEU A 552 -40.36 14.23 75.02
CA LEU A 552 -41.51 13.73 75.77
C LEU A 552 -41.07 13.04 77.07
N ARG A 553 -39.99 12.26 77.02
CA ARG A 553 -39.39 11.63 78.20
C ARG A 553 -38.89 12.68 79.21
N ASN A 554 -38.17 13.70 78.74
CA ASN A 554 -37.70 14.79 79.60
C ASN A 554 -38.87 15.57 80.24
N LYS A 555 -39.96 15.83 79.49
CA LYS A 555 -41.19 16.46 80.01
C LYS A 555 -41.91 15.58 81.03
N LEU A 556 -41.97 14.26 80.80
CA LEU A 556 -42.55 13.28 81.72
C LEU A 556 -41.76 13.19 83.03
N ASP A 557 -40.44 13.06 82.96
CA ASP A 557 -39.57 12.92 84.13
C ASP A 557 -39.43 14.24 84.91
N TRP A 558 -39.52 15.40 84.24
CA TRP A 558 -39.74 16.69 84.90
C TRP A 558 -41.07 16.72 85.65
N SER A 559 -42.18 16.31 85.02
CA SER A 559 -43.51 16.31 85.63
C SER A 559 -43.58 15.38 86.84
N ARG A 560 -42.99 14.18 86.75
CA ARG A 560 -42.81 13.24 87.86
C ARG A 560 -42.01 13.86 89.00
N THR A 561 -40.90 14.53 88.68
CA THR A 561 -40.02 15.17 89.68
C THR A 561 -40.72 16.33 90.38
N THR A 562 -41.46 17.17 89.65
CA THR A 562 -42.25 18.27 90.20
C THR A 562 -43.38 17.74 91.09
N SER A 563 -44.16 16.77 90.61
CA SER A 563 -45.24 16.13 91.40
C SER A 563 -44.70 15.44 92.66
N GLN A 564 -43.53 14.78 92.61
CA GLN A 564 -42.90 14.23 93.81
C GLN A 564 -42.43 15.32 94.79
N LYS A 565 -41.89 16.45 94.30
CA LYS A 565 -41.52 17.59 95.15
C LYS A 565 -42.74 18.22 95.82
N GLU A 566 -43.83 18.40 95.08
CA GLU A 566 -45.11 18.89 95.60
C GLU A 566 -45.73 17.92 96.60
N SER A 567 -45.74 16.62 96.31
CA SER A 567 -46.22 15.58 97.24
C SER A 567 -45.41 15.57 98.55
N ARG A 568 -44.07 15.62 98.47
CA ARG A 568 -43.19 15.74 99.66
C ARG A 568 -43.44 17.04 100.43
N ARG A 569 -43.68 18.16 99.73
CA ARG A 569 -44.02 19.46 100.33
C ARG A 569 -45.36 19.40 101.07
N LEU A 570 -46.42 18.93 100.42
CA LEU A 570 -47.75 18.75 101.01
C LEU A 570 -47.72 17.78 102.19
N GLN A 571 -46.92 16.71 102.11
CA GLN A 571 -46.71 15.77 103.21
C GLN A 571 -45.95 16.40 104.39
N HIS A 572 -44.99 17.30 104.12
CA HIS A 572 -44.31 18.09 105.16
C HIS A 572 -45.25 19.14 105.79
N GLU A 573 -46.05 19.85 104.99
CA GLU A 573 -47.06 20.79 105.46
C GLU A 573 -48.14 20.08 106.30
N LEU A 574 -48.62 18.90 105.85
CA LEU A 574 -49.54 18.04 106.60
C LEU A 574 -48.94 17.53 107.91
N ASN A 575 -47.68 17.10 107.92
CA ASN A 575 -47.01 16.68 109.14
C ASN A 575 -46.77 17.87 110.09
N THR A 576 -46.48 19.06 109.57
CA THR A 576 -46.40 20.29 110.36
C THR A 576 -47.75 20.66 110.98
N LEU A 577 -48.85 20.52 110.23
CA LEU A 577 -50.21 20.73 110.73
C LEU A 577 -50.59 19.68 111.78
N ARG A 578 -50.21 18.40 111.60
CA ARG A 578 -50.37 17.35 112.61
C ARG A 578 -49.63 17.68 113.90
N CYS A 579 -48.36 18.07 113.84
CA CYS A 579 -47.59 18.48 115.01
C CYS A 579 -48.19 19.72 115.70
N LYS A 580 -48.69 20.70 114.93
CA LYS A 580 -49.39 21.87 115.48
C LYS A 580 -50.72 21.52 116.14
N TRP A 581 -51.49 20.60 115.56
CA TRP A 581 -52.76 20.13 116.14
C TRP A 581 -52.52 19.30 117.40
N GLN A 582 -51.52 18.42 117.39
CA GLN A 582 -51.03 17.69 118.56
C GLN A 582 -50.66 18.68 119.70
N LEU A 583 -49.81 19.67 119.41
CA LEU A 583 -49.44 20.72 120.39
C LEU A 583 -50.64 21.54 120.89
N ALA A 584 -51.63 21.85 120.03
CA ALA A 584 -52.84 22.56 120.45
C ALA A 584 -53.76 21.71 121.34
N MET A 585 -53.79 20.39 121.11
CA MET A 585 -54.49 19.43 121.97
C MET A 585 -53.77 19.30 123.32
N ASP A 586 -52.45 19.13 123.30
CA ASP A 586 -51.61 18.93 124.50
C ASP A 586 -51.53 20.21 125.38
N THR A 587 -51.73 21.40 124.80
CA THR A 587 -51.79 22.69 125.53
C THR A 587 -53.19 23.12 125.95
N GLY A 588 -54.23 22.32 125.66
CA GLY A 588 -55.61 22.57 126.08
C GLY A 588 -56.32 23.75 125.40
N GLN A 589 -55.67 24.48 124.50
CA GLN A 589 -56.31 25.54 123.69
C GLN A 589 -57.05 24.94 122.49
N LEU A 590 -58.21 24.34 122.77
CA LEU A 590 -59.17 23.90 121.77
C LEU A 590 -59.91 25.11 121.15
N PRO A 591 -59.79 25.37 119.83
CA PRO A 591 -60.63 26.34 119.13
C PRO A 591 -61.99 25.69 118.77
N THR A 592 -62.76 25.29 119.79
CA THR A 592 -64.12 24.75 119.61
C THR A 592 -65.12 25.87 119.36
N GLU A 593 -65.01 26.54 118.20
CA GLU A 593 -66.12 27.16 117.43
C GLU A 593 -65.57 27.89 116.18
N GLN A 594 -66.47 28.27 115.26
CA GLN A 594 -66.21 29.11 114.07
C GLN A 594 -65.39 28.52 112.89
N VAL A 595 -65.68 27.29 112.45
CA VAL A 595 -65.32 26.83 111.07
C VAL A 595 -66.58 26.46 110.27
N ALA A 596 -67.44 27.46 110.03
CA ALA A 596 -68.75 27.25 109.39
C ALA A 596 -69.26 28.44 108.54
N LYS A 597 -68.43 29.01 107.65
CA LYS A 597 -68.89 29.82 106.48
C LYS A 597 -67.74 30.27 105.55
N LYS A 598 -67.55 29.54 104.44
CA LYS A 598 -67.20 30.05 103.08
C LYS A 598 -66.86 28.88 102.14
N MET A 599 -67.88 28.26 101.54
CA MET A 599 -67.70 27.80 100.16
C MET A 599 -67.73 29.05 99.29
N ALA A 600 -66.61 29.35 98.63
CA ALA A 600 -66.50 30.46 97.71
C ALA A 600 -65.93 29.95 96.38
N THR A 601 -66.78 30.02 95.36
CA THR A 601 -66.50 29.79 93.95
C THR A 601 -65.11 30.24 93.48
N LEU A 602 -64.36 29.32 92.89
CA LEU A 602 -63.35 29.63 91.87
C LEU A 602 -63.68 28.87 90.59
N SER A 603 -64.59 29.46 89.81
CA SER A 603 -64.71 29.19 88.38
C SER A 603 -63.65 30.00 87.63
N SER A 604 -63.32 29.55 86.42
CA SER A 604 -62.61 30.30 85.36
C SER A 604 -61.29 31.01 85.70
N SER A 605 -60.22 30.56 85.05
CA SER A 605 -59.33 31.44 84.29
C SER A 605 -58.59 30.64 83.23
N ALA A 606 -59.10 30.65 82.00
CA ALA A 606 -58.26 30.44 80.82
C ALA A 606 -57.55 31.76 80.51
N SER A 607 -56.31 31.70 80.02
CA SER A 607 -55.57 32.89 79.60
C SER A 607 -54.82 32.61 78.30
N GLU A 608 -55.28 33.23 77.23
CA GLU A 608 -54.65 33.21 75.90
C GLU A 608 -53.36 34.05 75.94
N SER A 609 -52.23 33.51 75.45
CA SER A 609 -51.06 34.34 75.13
C SER A 609 -51.15 34.80 73.68
N LYS A 610 -51.55 36.05 73.45
CA LYS A 610 -51.72 36.63 72.11
C LYS A 610 -50.42 36.64 71.29
N VAL A 611 -50.58 36.38 69.99
CA VAL A 611 -49.59 36.72 68.96
C VAL A 611 -49.44 38.24 68.88
N SER A 612 -48.20 38.72 68.85
CA SER A 612 -47.85 40.08 68.44
C SER A 612 -46.68 40.05 67.46
N ASN A 613 -46.97 40.26 66.18
CA ASN A 613 -45.95 40.72 65.23
C ASN A 613 -45.61 42.18 65.57
N ASN A 614 -44.32 42.54 65.54
CA ASN A 614 -43.95 43.77 64.84
C ASN A 614 -42.52 43.70 64.25
N ARG A 615 -42.19 44.72 63.46
CA ARG A 615 -41.13 44.81 62.46
C ARG A 615 -39.89 45.60 62.93
N GLU A 616 -38.90 45.61 62.03
CA GLU A 616 -37.94 46.69 61.79
C GLU A 616 -36.86 47.01 62.84
N SER A 617 -35.62 46.61 62.54
CA SER A 617 -34.48 47.55 62.38
C SER A 617 -33.27 46.87 61.73
N SER A 618 -32.48 47.63 60.94
CA SER A 618 -31.25 47.21 60.22
C SER A 618 -30.54 48.43 59.62
N PRO A 619 -29.28 48.34 59.14
CA PRO A 619 -28.22 47.38 59.47
C PRO A 619 -27.19 48.02 60.43
N PRO A 620 -26.12 48.79 60.08
CA PRO A 620 -25.23 48.84 58.89
C PRO A 620 -23.72 48.68 59.21
N SER A 621 -23.01 47.74 58.56
CA SER A 621 -21.53 47.85 58.40
C SER A 621 -20.94 47.09 57.20
N ASN A 622 -20.17 47.85 56.41
CA ASN A 622 -19.06 47.54 55.50
C ASN A 622 -18.73 46.09 55.09
N THR A 623 -18.64 45.86 53.79
CA THR A 623 -17.34 45.78 53.06
C THR A 623 -17.57 45.95 51.54
N ALA A 624 -16.50 46.06 50.73
CA ALA A 624 -16.59 46.60 49.36
C ALA A 624 -15.66 45.93 48.34
N SER A 625 -15.88 46.29 47.06
CA SER A 625 -14.97 46.30 45.89
C SER A 625 -15.20 45.30 44.75
N SER A 626 -14.70 45.71 43.56
CA SER A 626 -14.87 45.20 42.18
C SER A 626 -16.33 45.14 41.65
N ARG A 627 -16.69 45.59 40.44
CA ARG A 627 -16.11 45.50 39.07
C ARG A 627 -16.02 44.04 38.56
N ASP A 628 -16.42 43.69 37.33
CA ASP A 628 -16.94 44.46 36.19
C ASP A 628 -18.26 43.85 35.65
N GLY A 629 -18.88 44.48 34.64
CA GLY A 629 -20.24 44.12 34.17
C GLY A 629 -20.31 43.41 32.80
N ALA A 630 -21.29 42.52 32.65
CA ALA A 630 -21.80 42.07 31.35
C ALA A 630 -23.24 41.51 31.44
N ARG A 631 -24.05 41.80 30.41
CA ARG A 631 -25.31 41.12 29.96
C ARG A 631 -26.29 40.54 30.99
N SER A 632 -27.47 41.15 31.06
CA SER A 632 -28.69 40.59 31.67
C SER A 632 -29.31 39.44 30.85
N PRO A 633 -29.76 38.34 31.50
CA PRO A 633 -30.82 37.46 31.01
C PRO A 633 -32.21 37.84 31.58
N PRO A 634 -33.33 37.39 30.98
CA PRO A 634 -34.69 37.68 31.45
C PRO A 634 -35.07 36.89 32.72
N PRO A 635 -36.06 37.35 33.50
CA PRO A 635 -36.39 36.76 34.81
C PRO A 635 -37.09 35.40 34.70
N PRO A 636 -36.84 34.46 35.65
CA PRO A 636 -37.59 33.22 35.72
C PRO A 636 -39.05 33.48 36.11
N LYS A 637 -39.98 32.80 35.45
CA LYS A 637 -41.39 32.80 35.84
C LYS A 637 -41.54 32.10 37.20
N ARG A 638 -42.42 32.61 38.06
CA ARG A 638 -42.78 31.94 39.33
C ARG A 638 -43.26 30.52 39.04
N ALA A 639 -42.66 29.53 39.69
CA ALA A 639 -43.19 28.18 39.71
C ALA A 639 -44.47 28.15 40.57
N THR A 640 -45.62 27.92 39.94
CA THR A 640 -46.83 27.52 40.66
C THR A 640 -46.61 26.11 41.20
N PHE A 641 -46.99 25.87 42.46
CA PHE A 641 -46.77 24.59 43.13
C PHE A 641 -47.86 23.58 42.77
N ASP A 642 -47.87 23.14 41.51
CA ASP A 642 -48.78 22.07 41.04
C ASP A 642 -48.35 20.71 41.60
N ILE A 643 -49.28 20.02 42.25
CA ILE A 643 -49.07 18.68 42.79
C ILE A 643 -49.06 17.69 41.61
N PRO A 644 -47.96 16.93 41.39
CA PRO A 644 -47.94 15.92 40.35
C PRO A 644 -49.01 14.86 40.62
N LYS A 645 -49.95 14.68 39.68
CA LYS A 645 -50.86 13.54 39.73
C LYS A 645 -50.05 12.25 39.64
N LEU A 646 -50.37 11.30 40.51
CA LEU A 646 -49.83 9.94 40.48
C LEU A 646 -49.91 9.38 39.04
N PRO A 647 -48.83 8.79 38.52
CA PRO A 647 -48.90 8.04 37.27
C PRO A 647 -49.92 6.91 37.42
N GLN A 648 -50.95 6.91 36.58
CA GLN A 648 -51.69 5.68 36.31
C GLN A 648 -50.72 4.69 35.66
N PRO A 649 -50.84 3.37 35.91
CA PRO A 649 -49.97 2.38 35.29
C PRO A 649 -50.02 2.51 33.77
N ALA A 650 -48.85 2.40 33.13
CA ALA A 650 -48.74 2.55 31.68
C ALA A 650 -49.64 1.52 30.95
N SER A 651 -50.28 1.98 29.88
CA SER A 651 -51.19 1.19 29.05
C SER A 651 -50.54 -0.05 28.45
N GLU A 652 -51.33 -1.09 28.25
CA GLU A 652 -50.90 -2.42 27.80
C GLU A 652 -50.25 -2.40 26.40
N ASP A 653 -48.92 -2.58 26.36
CA ASP A 653 -48.14 -2.83 25.12
C ASP A 653 -48.54 -4.15 24.39
N GLY A 654 -49.51 -4.91 24.92
CA GLY A 654 -50.09 -6.09 24.29
C GLY A 654 -51.22 -5.80 23.27
N THR A 655 -51.73 -4.57 23.19
CA THR A 655 -52.90 -4.26 22.34
C THR A 655 -52.49 -4.07 20.86
N PRO A 656 -53.04 -4.84 19.89
CA PRO A 656 -52.54 -4.85 18.50
C PRO A 656 -52.85 -3.60 17.65
N TRP A 657 -53.27 -2.50 18.29
CA TRP A 657 -53.76 -1.23 17.72
C TRP A 657 -53.02 0.02 18.25
N SER A 658 -51.81 -0.13 18.80
CA SER A 658 -51.05 1.01 19.37
C SER A 658 -50.74 2.12 18.36
N ASP A 659 -50.62 3.37 18.84
CA ASP A 659 -50.48 4.58 17.99
C ASP A 659 -49.30 4.52 17.01
N ALA A 660 -48.20 3.84 17.37
CA ALA A 660 -47.07 3.64 16.46
C ALA A 660 -47.50 2.89 15.17
N LYS A 661 -48.43 1.94 15.28
CA LYS A 661 -48.95 1.14 14.17
C LYS A 661 -50.02 1.90 13.37
N LEU A 662 -50.83 2.73 14.03
CA LEU A 662 -51.72 3.69 13.33
C LEU A 662 -50.89 4.70 12.53
N GLY A 663 -49.82 5.25 13.11
CA GLY A 663 -48.88 6.14 12.42
C GLY A 663 -48.14 5.49 11.24
N MET A 664 -47.83 4.19 11.31
CA MET A 664 -47.33 3.43 10.16
C MET A 664 -48.39 3.25 9.07
N LEU A 665 -49.61 2.85 9.43
CA LEU A 665 -50.72 2.67 8.47
C LEU A 665 -51.09 3.99 7.76
N GLN A 666 -51.07 5.11 8.48
CA GLN A 666 -51.33 6.42 7.88
C GLN A 666 -50.23 6.83 6.89
N LYS A 667 -48.95 6.61 7.24
CA LYS A 667 -47.84 6.82 6.28
C LYS A 667 -47.92 5.90 5.04
N GLN A 668 -48.42 4.67 5.19
CA GLN A 668 -48.68 3.79 4.05
C GLN A 668 -49.81 4.33 3.15
N LEU A 669 -50.91 4.81 3.74
CA LEU A 669 -52.00 5.47 3.00
C LEU A 669 -51.50 6.69 2.22
N ASP A 670 -50.74 7.59 2.87
CA ASP A 670 -50.17 8.78 2.24
C ASP A 670 -49.24 8.44 1.07
N HIS A 671 -48.43 7.37 1.19
CA HIS A 671 -47.60 6.86 0.09
C HIS A 671 -48.44 6.27 -1.05
N THR A 672 -49.49 5.49 -0.78
CA THR A 672 -50.34 4.95 -1.85
C THR A 672 -51.03 6.04 -2.68
N HIS A 673 -51.42 7.16 -2.06
CA HIS A 673 -52.00 8.29 -2.79
C HIS A 673 -51.02 9.03 -3.72
N HIS A 674 -49.70 8.85 -3.57
CA HIS A 674 -48.69 9.44 -4.45
C HIS A 674 -48.32 8.54 -5.65
N HIS A 675 -48.86 7.32 -5.75
CA HIS A 675 -48.61 6.41 -6.89
C HIS A 675 -49.78 6.26 -7.86
N THR A 676 -50.88 6.99 -7.66
CA THR A 676 -52.04 7.01 -8.58
C THR A 676 -52.23 8.37 -9.26
N ARG A 677 -51.14 9.09 -9.56
CA ARG A 677 -51.19 10.43 -10.16
C ARG A 677 -50.05 10.76 -11.14
N THR A 678 -49.61 9.73 -11.85
CA THR A 678 -48.77 9.77 -13.07
C THR A 678 -49.32 8.72 -14.03
#